data_AF-A0A8J7TVP7-F1
#
_entry.id   AF-A0A8J7TVP7-F1
#
_cell.length_a   1.000
_cell.length_b   1.000
_cell.length_c   1.000
_cell.angle_alpha   90.00
_cell.angle_beta   90.00
_cell.angle_gamma   90.00
#
_symmetry.space_group_name_H-M   'P 1'
#
loop_
_entity.id
_entity.type
_entity.pdbx_description
1 polymer ?
#
loop_
_entity_poly.entity_id
_entity_poly.type
_entity_poly.pdbx_seq_one_letter_code
_entity_poly.pdbx_strand_id
1 'polypeptide(L)'
;MTAAVFADSLVPAQVIARGARLNSDHATYYAATIVRGVQVGLERVVNGKTTELATLRSSTYLSGVWLDVALLTQGDRIQVRVRRRDTGAWLNPAGRWQTSSTAALDVRDGVIRTAGQAGLGRAAAYAGQLYFDEFRVTGPAAITPTAATSSAVPRHYSHIRYAALAYNGLSLGPDERKLLQQSVDLVIPNTRYLPEIDAAAPATPKLVYSNISNLYLDLLTDWLSYADRVGLARENAFYHVARPTPFVGDSPSSQPVTWLWNVERGPASGVGAFSKLTSEAHSSAVGDVSLGGTGGALYLGYPERFRELNVGLYRAPSVNWSGVLEYPTRVDGNGRPVAWKALRWPTDATRGFRTSGRLTFDPPPDWRPAVLPGSDARLYYVRIRTTAGGPGEAPILSTILGRDYVGANGSPGGTIPAFDRTADSNHDGYLSDAEYARRRGGFDARFVYESRLFYPYYGQMRFVTNPAGRGVAAWAASYHRRLLKAQPAADGVFMDNSAGKAPTAGVGLVESTASYSADYAAVLGAINRGIAPAWVVANTSGGGADADRVVRQVRGTIEEFALRPLAHNWSQFHDTADLVARRLSLTHPGGYLILDTLSNGGSPTDPRTRIAALAYYYLLADPDATFLMTWGGEEPASAWSRHWFDAIAFDVGRPQGTWSEFATGADPADGALNYHVYEREYGNALVVYKPLSYATGKGSGGTGDATATTHGLPGTFRPLQSDGTLGAPTQSVTLRNGEGAILVRA
;
A
#
# COMPACT_ATOMS: atom_id res chain seq x y z
N MET A 1 22.72 12.65 27.47
CA MET A 1 22.99 12.65 28.92
C MET A 1 22.82 11.24 29.45
N THR A 2 23.66 10.83 30.39
CA THR A 2 23.59 9.52 31.06
C THR A 2 23.78 9.68 32.56
N ALA A 3 23.11 8.87 33.37
CA ALA A 3 23.35 8.75 34.81
C ALA A 3 23.10 7.33 35.30
N ALA A 4 23.84 6.90 36.31
CA ALA A 4 23.46 5.75 37.13
C ALA A 4 22.32 6.18 38.07
N VAL A 5 21.25 5.39 38.15
CA VAL A 5 20.14 5.59 39.07
C VAL A 5 19.96 4.32 39.89
N PHE A 6 19.93 4.44 41.22
CA PHE A 6 19.62 3.31 42.09
C PHE A 6 18.09 3.14 42.21
N ALA A 7 17.56 2.02 41.70
CA ALA A 7 16.13 1.80 41.59
C ALA A 7 15.55 1.13 42.86
N ASP A 8 15.50 1.84 43.98
CA ASP A 8 14.99 1.33 45.27
C ASP A 8 13.81 2.16 45.85
N SER A 9 13.51 3.30 45.22
CA SER A 9 12.51 4.25 45.69
C SER A 9 11.31 4.38 44.75
N LEU A 10 10.11 4.63 45.30
CA LEU A 10 8.92 5.01 44.51
C LEU A 10 8.94 6.50 44.10
N VAL A 11 9.90 7.27 44.60
CA VAL A 11 10.13 8.65 44.18
C VAL A 11 10.74 8.64 42.76
N PRO A 12 10.18 9.37 41.79
CA PRO A 12 10.75 9.42 40.44
C PRO A 12 12.09 10.15 40.40
N ALA A 13 13.15 9.42 40.05
CA ALA A 13 14.44 9.98 39.68
C ALA A 13 14.39 10.50 38.25
N GLN A 14 14.86 11.72 38.01
CA GLN A 14 14.80 12.38 36.69
C GLN A 14 16.19 12.63 36.11
N VAL A 15 16.39 12.26 34.84
CA VAL A 15 17.53 12.70 34.01
C VAL A 15 17.01 13.71 32.99
N ILE A 16 17.56 14.92 33.00
CA ILE A 16 16.98 16.11 32.35
C ILE A 16 17.78 16.54 31.12
N ALA A 17 17.07 16.95 30.06
CA ALA A 17 17.62 17.50 28.82
C ALA A 17 16.91 18.80 28.40
N ARG A 18 17.64 19.68 27.70
CA ARG A 18 17.13 20.95 27.15
C ARG A 18 16.47 21.85 28.20
N GLY A 19 17.04 21.88 29.39
CA GLY A 19 16.54 22.61 30.54
C GLY A 19 16.69 24.12 30.42
N ALA A 20 15.63 24.84 30.73
CA ALA A 20 15.61 26.28 30.94
C ALA A 20 14.86 26.59 32.23
N ARG A 21 15.37 27.57 33.00
CA ARG A 21 14.78 28.05 34.26
C ARG A 21 14.52 26.91 35.27
N LEU A 22 15.44 25.95 35.36
CA LEU A 22 15.27 24.71 36.15
C LEU A 22 15.02 24.94 37.65
N ASN A 23 15.49 26.06 38.21
CA ASN A 23 15.30 26.44 39.62
C ASN A 23 14.08 27.34 39.84
N SER A 24 13.03 27.22 39.01
CA SER A 24 11.81 28.01 39.11
C SER A 24 10.56 27.16 38.89
N ASP A 25 9.42 27.70 39.28
CA ASP A 25 8.08 27.18 38.94
C ASP A 25 7.74 27.30 37.43
N HIS A 26 8.59 27.96 36.65
CA HIS A 26 8.47 28.10 35.20
C HIS A 26 9.51 27.27 34.41
N ALA A 27 10.02 26.18 35.00
CA ALA A 27 10.98 25.31 34.35
C ALA A 27 10.45 24.72 33.02
N THR A 28 11.34 24.55 32.05
CA THR A 28 11.03 23.91 30.76
C THR A 28 12.13 22.91 30.41
N TYR A 29 11.78 21.63 30.22
CA TYR A 29 12.75 20.55 29.94
C TYR A 29 12.07 19.25 29.46
N TYR A 30 12.87 18.31 28.93
CA TYR A 30 12.50 16.89 28.84
C TYR A 30 13.13 16.11 29.99
N ALA A 31 12.43 15.11 30.52
CA ALA A 31 12.95 14.23 31.56
C ALA A 31 12.68 12.75 31.26
N ALA A 32 13.70 11.92 31.40
CA ALA A 32 13.54 10.48 31.58
C ALA A 32 13.34 10.21 33.07
N THR A 33 12.28 9.49 33.45
CA THR A 33 11.96 9.19 34.84
C THR A 33 12.07 7.71 35.14
N ILE A 34 12.60 7.36 36.32
CA ILE A 34 12.75 5.97 36.80
C ILE A 34 12.25 5.87 38.24
N VAL A 35 11.48 4.81 38.51
CA VAL A 35 11.07 4.41 39.87
C VAL A 35 11.34 2.91 40.10
N ARG A 36 11.29 2.49 41.37
CA ARG A 36 11.31 1.08 41.80
C ARG A 36 10.30 0.23 41.03
N GLY A 37 10.67 -1.02 40.73
CA GLY A 37 9.94 -1.89 39.81
C GLY A 37 10.28 -1.64 38.35
N VAL A 38 11.12 -0.62 38.07
CA VAL A 38 11.54 -0.16 36.74
C VAL A 38 10.34 0.18 35.87
N GLN A 39 9.64 1.23 36.28
CA GLN A 39 8.77 1.98 35.39
C GLN A 39 9.56 3.19 34.87
N VAL A 40 9.68 3.27 33.55
CA VAL A 40 10.39 4.29 32.80
C VAL A 40 9.37 5.26 32.21
N GLY A 41 9.48 6.54 32.55
CA GLY A 41 8.70 7.60 31.91
C GLY A 41 9.56 8.47 31.01
N LEU A 42 8.93 9.08 30.01
CA LEU A 42 9.45 10.21 29.28
C LEU A 42 8.45 11.35 29.39
N GLU A 43 8.89 12.46 29.97
CA GLU A 43 8.05 13.61 30.29
C GLU A 43 8.56 14.87 29.59
N ARG A 44 7.63 15.75 29.24
CA ARG A 44 7.89 17.12 28.82
C ARG A 44 7.34 18.08 29.87
N VAL A 45 8.17 18.99 30.35
CA VAL A 45 7.76 20.09 31.22
C VAL A 45 7.89 21.40 30.44
N VAL A 46 6.84 22.20 30.38
CA VAL A 46 6.86 23.54 29.77
C VAL A 46 6.22 24.52 30.73
N ASN A 47 6.96 25.55 31.13
CA ASN A 47 6.54 26.53 32.13
C ASN A 47 5.95 25.88 33.39
N GLY A 48 6.64 24.85 33.92
CA GLY A 48 6.23 24.11 35.12
C GLY A 48 5.15 23.06 34.90
N LYS A 49 4.53 22.99 33.71
CA LYS A 49 3.47 22.02 33.41
C LYS A 49 4.02 20.74 32.78
N THR A 50 3.83 19.61 33.45
CA THR A 50 4.22 18.29 32.96
C THR A 50 3.21 17.71 31.97
N THR A 51 3.72 17.07 30.92
CA THR A 51 2.99 16.21 29.97
C THR A 51 3.75 14.89 29.85
N GLU A 52 3.08 13.77 30.10
CA GLU A 52 3.66 12.46 29.80
C GLU A 52 3.69 12.25 28.27
N LEU A 53 4.87 11.93 27.74
CA LEU A 53 5.05 11.63 26.32
C LEU A 53 5.01 10.12 26.06
N ALA A 54 5.57 9.33 26.96
CA ALA A 54 5.50 7.88 26.93
C ALA A 54 5.84 7.28 28.30
N THR A 55 5.38 6.05 28.53
CA THR A 55 5.68 5.29 29.74
C THR A 55 5.87 3.82 29.39
N LEU A 56 6.75 3.13 30.12
CA LEU A 56 7.06 1.71 29.96
C LEU A 56 7.25 1.08 31.33
N ARG A 57 6.66 -0.10 31.54
CA ARG A 57 6.91 -0.92 32.73
C ARG A 57 7.73 -2.15 32.34
N SER A 58 8.80 -2.43 33.10
CA SER A 58 9.56 -3.68 32.98
C SER A 58 8.65 -4.87 33.29
N SER A 59 8.73 -5.93 32.46
CA SER A 59 8.00 -7.18 32.66
C SER A 59 8.48 -7.96 33.88
N THR A 60 9.71 -7.68 34.32
CA THR A 60 10.30 -8.24 35.53
C THR A 60 10.40 -7.14 36.58
N TYR A 61 9.84 -7.38 37.76
CA TYR A 61 9.99 -6.46 38.88
C TYR A 61 11.45 -6.43 39.33
N LEU A 62 12.03 -5.24 39.42
CA LEU A 62 13.41 -5.03 39.86
C LEU A 62 13.47 -3.93 40.92
N SER A 63 14.26 -4.16 41.96
CA SER A 63 14.50 -3.22 43.05
C SER A 63 15.92 -3.39 43.59
N GLY A 64 16.52 -2.32 44.11
CA GLY A 64 17.84 -2.38 44.75
C GLY A 64 19.00 -2.62 43.76
N VAL A 65 18.84 -2.20 42.51
CA VAL A 65 19.85 -2.34 41.45
C VAL A 65 20.20 -0.98 40.85
N TRP A 66 21.45 -0.83 40.42
CA TRP A 66 21.89 0.34 39.65
C TRP A 66 21.58 0.18 38.16
N LEU A 67 20.98 1.23 37.59
CA LEU A 67 20.62 1.30 36.17
C LEU A 67 21.34 2.47 35.50
N ASP A 68 21.95 2.22 34.35
CA ASP A 68 22.41 3.30 33.46
C ASP A 68 21.22 3.81 32.65
N VAL A 69 20.86 5.07 32.87
CA VAL A 69 19.75 5.76 32.20
C VAL A 69 20.32 6.79 31.24
N ALA A 70 20.07 6.62 29.96
CA ALA A 70 20.45 7.55 28.91
C ALA A 70 19.22 8.28 28.37
N LEU A 71 19.20 9.61 28.47
CA LEU A 71 18.28 10.46 27.71
C LEU A 71 19.05 11.03 26.52
N LEU A 72 18.49 10.92 25.32
CA LEU A 72 19.07 11.34 24.05
C LEU A 72 18.08 12.28 23.36
N THR A 73 18.56 13.42 22.84
CA THR A 73 17.71 14.36 22.08
C THR A 73 18.42 14.78 20.80
N GLN A 74 17.74 14.68 19.66
CA GLN A 74 18.24 15.09 18.35
C GLN A 74 17.08 15.62 17.50
N GLY A 75 17.10 16.92 17.18
CA GLY A 75 15.96 17.56 16.51
C GLY A 75 14.69 17.45 17.36
N ASP A 76 13.61 16.92 16.77
CA ASP A 76 12.34 16.60 17.43
C ASP A 76 12.32 15.19 18.05
N ARG A 77 13.37 14.38 17.90
CA ARG A 77 13.41 13.00 18.40
C ARG A 77 14.05 12.90 19.78
N ILE A 78 13.43 12.13 20.65
CA ILE A 78 13.81 11.94 22.05
C ILE A 78 13.79 10.45 22.38
N GLN A 79 14.90 9.91 22.85
CA GLN A 79 15.04 8.50 23.24
C GLN A 79 15.45 8.35 24.70
N VAL A 80 14.89 7.34 25.36
CA VAL A 80 15.34 6.84 26.66
C VAL A 80 15.90 5.44 26.48
N ARG A 81 17.15 5.20 26.91
CA ARG A 81 17.73 3.85 27.01
C ARG A 81 18.02 3.53 28.47
N VAL A 82 17.78 2.28 28.85
CA VAL A 82 18.00 1.80 30.21
C VAL A 82 18.79 0.51 30.15
N ARG A 83 19.93 0.46 30.84
CA ARG A 83 20.79 -0.71 30.93
C ARG A 83 20.99 -1.10 32.39
N ARG A 84 20.90 -2.39 32.68
CA ARG A 84 21.29 -2.97 33.96
C ARG A 84 22.81 -2.98 34.10
N ARG A 85 23.35 -2.46 35.20
CA ARG A 85 24.80 -2.53 35.47
C ARG A 85 25.28 -3.93 35.83
N ASP A 86 24.46 -4.69 36.55
CA ASP A 86 24.80 -6.02 37.06
C ASP A 86 24.87 -7.09 35.95
N THR A 87 23.99 -6.99 34.94
CA THR A 87 23.89 -7.98 33.85
C THR A 87 24.31 -7.43 32.49
N GLY A 88 24.43 -6.10 32.36
CA GLY A 88 24.66 -5.45 31.09
C GLY A 88 23.43 -5.43 30.15
N ALA A 89 22.28 -5.98 30.55
CA ALA A 89 21.09 -6.09 29.71
C ALA A 89 20.37 -4.74 29.51
N TRP A 90 19.78 -4.55 28.35
CA TRP A 90 19.01 -3.37 27.94
C TRP A 90 17.51 -3.62 28.02
N LEU A 91 16.76 -2.64 28.50
CA LEU A 91 15.29 -2.68 28.51
C LEU A 91 14.75 -2.30 27.12
N ASN A 92 13.96 -3.18 26.52
CA ASN A 92 13.34 -2.97 25.21
C ASN A 92 11.92 -2.37 25.32
N PRO A 93 11.31 -1.88 24.21
CA PRO A 93 9.99 -1.26 24.24
C PRO A 93 8.84 -2.19 24.66
N ALA A 94 9.06 -3.51 24.67
CA ALA A 94 8.09 -4.49 25.17
C ALA A 94 8.25 -4.75 26.68
N GLY A 95 9.14 -4.02 27.36
CA GLY A 95 9.40 -4.14 28.79
C GLY A 95 10.31 -5.30 29.15
N ARG A 96 10.92 -6.00 28.17
CA ARG A 96 11.79 -7.15 28.41
C ARG A 96 13.26 -6.73 28.40
N TRP A 97 14.08 -7.46 29.15
CA TRP A 97 15.53 -7.27 29.18
C TRP A 97 16.21 -8.14 28.11
N GLN A 98 17.17 -7.57 27.38
CA GLN A 98 17.90 -8.25 26.31
C GLN A 98 19.38 -7.84 26.26
N THR A 99 20.23 -8.61 25.59
CA THR A 99 21.67 -8.31 25.52
C THR A 99 22.02 -7.21 24.51
N SER A 100 21.24 -7.07 23.44
CA SER A 100 21.47 -6.06 22.40
C SER A 100 20.97 -4.68 22.81
N SER A 101 21.79 -3.65 22.56
CA SER A 101 21.46 -2.25 22.85
C SER A 101 20.18 -1.82 22.14
N THR A 102 19.26 -1.20 22.88
CA THR A 102 17.97 -0.74 22.37
C THR A 102 17.46 0.44 23.18
N ALA A 103 16.49 1.18 22.63
CA ALA A 103 15.77 2.21 23.37
C ALA A 103 14.54 1.60 24.06
N ALA A 104 14.33 2.00 25.32
CA ALA A 104 13.14 1.68 26.08
C ALA A 104 11.96 2.54 25.57
N LEU A 105 12.20 3.83 25.33
CA LEU A 105 11.23 4.79 24.80
C LEU A 105 11.84 5.57 23.64
N ASP A 106 11.07 5.84 22.58
CA ASP A 106 11.49 6.62 21.41
C ASP A 106 10.31 7.43 20.87
N VAL A 107 10.34 8.75 21.07
CA VAL A 107 9.22 9.65 20.79
C VAL A 107 9.68 10.81 19.91
N ARG A 108 8.76 11.36 19.12
CA ARG A 108 8.92 12.66 18.45
C ARG A 108 8.11 13.74 19.15
N ASP A 109 8.78 14.73 19.72
CA ASP A 109 8.18 15.95 20.26
C ASP A 109 9.08 17.15 19.91
N GLY A 110 8.49 18.11 19.20
CA GLY A 110 9.19 19.30 18.71
C GLY A 110 8.87 20.56 19.51
N VAL A 111 8.36 20.46 20.73
CA VAL A 111 7.95 21.63 21.52
C VAL A 111 9.16 22.36 22.11
N ILE A 112 10.11 21.63 22.69
CA ILE A 112 11.34 22.21 23.26
C ILE A 112 12.47 22.02 22.24
N ARG A 113 12.66 23.00 21.36
CA ARG A 113 13.65 22.93 20.25
C ARG A 113 15.01 23.52 20.60
N THR A 114 15.04 24.44 21.55
CA THR A 114 16.26 25.16 21.93
C THR A 114 17.19 24.25 22.73
N ALA A 115 18.50 24.44 22.55
CA ALA A 115 19.48 23.89 23.46
C ALA A 115 19.26 24.45 24.88
N GLY A 116 19.75 23.74 25.90
CA GLY A 116 19.57 24.12 27.29
C GLY A 116 20.43 23.27 28.22
N GLN A 117 20.24 23.45 29.52
CA GLN A 117 20.93 22.73 30.58
C GLN A 117 20.58 21.24 30.57
N ALA A 118 21.51 20.41 31.02
CA ALA A 118 21.24 19.02 31.40
C ALA A 118 21.37 18.91 32.92
N GLY A 119 20.68 17.95 33.53
CA GLY A 119 20.73 17.81 34.98
C GLY A 119 20.10 16.54 35.50
N LEU A 120 20.10 16.45 36.82
CA LEU A 120 19.40 15.42 37.58
C LEU A 120 18.31 16.09 38.39
N GLY A 121 17.22 15.39 38.64
CA GLY A 121 16.08 15.95 39.35
C GLY A 121 15.27 14.93 40.13
N ARG A 122 14.41 15.46 40.98
CA ARG A 122 13.32 14.76 41.64
C ARG A 122 12.05 15.50 41.31
N ALA A 123 10.99 14.77 40.96
CA ALA A 123 9.69 15.40 40.73
C ALA A 123 9.22 16.15 42.00
N ALA A 124 8.79 17.41 41.84
CA ALA A 124 8.49 18.32 42.95
C ALA A 124 7.39 17.83 43.90
N ALA A 125 6.49 16.97 43.42
CA ALA A 125 5.39 16.40 44.19
C ALA A 125 5.83 15.32 45.22
N TYR A 126 7.12 14.95 45.25
CA TYR A 126 7.61 13.85 46.08
C TYR A 126 8.70 14.31 47.05
N ALA A 127 8.62 13.84 48.29
CA ALA A 127 9.69 13.89 49.27
C ALA A 127 10.36 12.51 49.39
N GLY A 128 11.67 12.49 49.66
CA GLY A 128 12.42 11.25 49.83
C GLY A 128 13.82 11.31 49.23
N GLN A 129 14.62 10.29 49.56
CA GLN A 129 15.99 10.12 49.10
C GLN A 129 16.02 9.42 47.73
N LEU A 130 16.97 9.85 46.90
CA LEU A 130 17.32 9.27 45.61
C LEU A 130 18.84 9.17 45.53
N TYR A 131 19.34 8.16 44.83
CA TYR A 131 20.77 8.01 44.59
C TYR A 131 21.06 8.06 43.10
N PHE A 132 22.03 8.91 42.75
CA PHE A 132 22.57 9.04 41.42
C PHE A 132 24.08 8.86 41.47
N ASP A 133 24.66 8.31 40.41
CA ASP A 133 26.11 8.25 40.24
C ASP A 133 26.47 8.44 38.76
N GLU A 134 27.74 8.72 38.48
CA GLU A 134 28.33 8.80 37.14
C GLU A 134 27.53 9.64 36.13
N PHE A 135 26.99 10.79 36.56
CA PHE A 135 26.31 11.70 35.65
C PHE A 135 27.29 12.24 34.62
N ARG A 136 26.96 12.05 33.34
CA ARG A 136 27.77 12.51 32.20
C ARG A 136 26.91 13.21 31.16
N VAL A 137 27.45 14.29 30.63
CA VAL A 137 26.91 15.01 29.47
C VAL A 137 27.94 14.89 28.35
N THR A 138 27.63 14.08 27.35
CA THR A 138 28.44 13.92 26.15
C THR A 138 27.83 14.74 24.99
N GLY A 139 28.66 15.09 24.00
CA GLY A 139 28.21 15.71 22.75
C GLY A 139 27.19 14.85 21.99
N PRO A 140 26.66 15.32 20.84
CA PRO A 140 25.54 14.68 20.16
C PRO A 140 25.88 13.24 19.74
N ALA A 141 25.44 12.27 20.53
CA ALA A 141 25.40 10.87 20.12
C ALA A 141 24.25 10.68 19.13
N ALA A 142 24.53 10.05 17.98
CA ALA A 142 23.50 9.75 17.00
C ALA A 142 22.40 8.88 17.61
N ILE A 143 21.14 9.30 17.46
CA ILE A 143 20.00 8.48 17.85
C ILE A 143 19.93 7.27 16.89
N THR A 144 20.40 6.11 17.35
CA THR A 144 20.26 4.83 16.63
C THR A 144 18.79 4.39 16.70
N PRO A 145 18.14 4.05 15.57
CA PRO A 145 16.78 3.51 15.58
C PRO A 145 16.68 2.30 16.50
N THR A 146 15.62 2.23 17.30
CA THR A 146 15.26 1.00 18.01
C THR A 146 15.06 -0.08 16.96
N ALA A 147 15.94 -1.08 16.92
CA ALA A 147 15.71 -2.27 16.14
C ALA A 147 14.46 -2.92 16.73
N ALA A 148 13.31 -2.69 16.12
CA ALA A 148 12.11 -3.45 16.42
C ALA A 148 12.52 -4.92 16.27
N THR A 149 12.49 -5.65 17.38
CA THR A 149 12.64 -7.10 17.41
C THR A 149 11.53 -7.64 16.53
N SER A 150 11.80 -7.83 15.25
CA SER A 150 10.86 -8.47 14.35
C SER A 150 10.65 -9.86 14.91
N SER A 151 9.39 -10.23 15.18
CA SER A 151 9.06 -11.64 15.17
C SER A 151 9.56 -12.17 13.83
N ALA A 152 10.58 -13.04 13.86
CA ALA A 152 11.07 -13.64 12.63
C ALA A 152 9.87 -14.30 11.93
N VAL A 153 9.69 -14.02 10.63
CA VAL A 153 8.67 -14.73 9.85
C VAL A 153 8.96 -16.23 9.99
N PRO A 154 7.96 -17.05 10.39
CA PRO A 154 8.11 -18.49 10.48
C PRO A 154 8.70 -19.06 9.20
N ARG A 155 9.38 -20.19 9.33
CA ARG A 155 9.92 -20.91 8.19
C ARG A 155 9.59 -22.38 8.33
N HIS A 156 9.14 -23.00 7.25
CA HIS A 156 8.95 -24.45 7.18
C HIS A 156 10.25 -25.16 6.79
N TYR A 157 11.05 -24.54 5.92
CA TYR A 157 12.29 -25.12 5.43
C TYR A 157 13.51 -24.27 5.83
N SER A 158 14.66 -24.94 5.97
CA SER A 158 15.90 -24.27 6.35
C SER A 158 16.62 -23.61 5.18
N HIS A 159 16.36 -24.10 3.96
CA HIS A 159 17.06 -23.77 2.72
C HIS A 159 16.28 -22.81 1.81
N ILE A 160 14.98 -22.65 2.02
CA ILE A 160 14.09 -21.81 1.21
C ILE A 160 12.94 -21.27 2.05
N ARG A 161 12.40 -20.12 1.65
CA ARG A 161 11.10 -19.65 2.12
C ARG A 161 10.12 -19.53 0.97
N TYR A 162 8.84 -19.76 1.22
CA TYR A 162 7.82 -19.72 0.18
C TYR A 162 6.69 -18.74 0.51
N ALA A 163 6.33 -17.90 -0.45
CA ALA A 163 5.23 -16.95 -0.35
C ALA A 163 4.14 -17.27 -1.38
N ALA A 164 2.88 -17.01 -1.02
CA ALA A 164 1.72 -17.26 -1.89
C ALA A 164 0.77 -16.05 -1.98
N LEU A 165 0.16 -15.86 -3.15
CA LEU A 165 -0.95 -14.93 -3.35
C LEU A 165 -2.28 -15.67 -3.28
N ALA A 166 -3.29 -15.09 -2.63
CA ALA A 166 -4.65 -15.62 -2.60
C ALA A 166 -5.67 -14.57 -3.07
N TYR A 167 -5.81 -14.40 -4.39
CA TYR A 167 -6.75 -13.41 -4.95
C TYR A 167 -8.15 -13.94 -5.18
N ASN A 168 -9.06 -13.02 -5.50
CA ASN A 168 -10.44 -13.34 -5.87
C ASN A 168 -10.46 -14.32 -7.06
N GLY A 169 -10.91 -15.54 -6.80
CA GLY A 169 -11.03 -16.66 -7.74
C GLY A 169 -10.47 -17.96 -7.18
N LEU A 170 -9.54 -17.89 -6.21
CA LEU A 170 -8.94 -19.06 -5.55
C LEU A 170 -9.98 -19.88 -4.76
N SER A 171 -9.84 -21.20 -4.77
CA SER A 171 -10.51 -22.10 -3.82
C SER A 171 -9.50 -22.61 -2.82
N LEU A 172 -9.73 -22.42 -1.52
CA LEU A 172 -8.88 -22.97 -0.45
C LEU A 172 -9.32 -24.42 -0.15
N GLY A 173 -8.91 -25.33 -1.01
CA GLY A 173 -9.19 -26.76 -0.88
C GLY A 173 -8.32 -27.45 0.18
N PRO A 174 -8.48 -28.78 0.34
CA PRO A 174 -7.60 -29.59 1.19
C PRO A 174 -6.11 -29.43 0.85
N ASP A 175 -5.77 -29.34 -0.43
CA ASP A 175 -4.38 -29.20 -0.88
C ASP A 175 -3.80 -27.83 -0.52
N GLU A 176 -4.54 -26.74 -0.75
CA GLU A 176 -4.14 -25.39 -0.34
C GLU A 176 -3.94 -25.29 1.17
N ARG A 177 -4.84 -25.90 1.96
CA ARG A 177 -4.70 -25.94 3.43
C ARG A 177 -3.47 -26.73 3.86
N LYS A 178 -3.18 -27.86 3.20
CA LYS A 178 -1.97 -28.64 3.47
C LYS A 178 -0.72 -27.81 3.17
N LEU A 179 -0.66 -27.15 2.02
CA LEU A 179 0.45 -26.26 1.66
C LEU A 179 0.61 -25.13 2.67
N LEU A 180 -0.50 -24.52 3.08
CA LEU A 180 -0.49 -23.45 4.07
C LEU A 180 0.15 -23.88 5.41
N GLN A 181 -0.14 -25.10 5.84
CA GLN A 181 0.32 -25.66 7.11
C GLN A 181 1.76 -26.20 7.08
N GLN A 182 2.26 -26.55 5.90
CA GLN A 182 3.48 -27.33 5.76
C GLN A 182 4.58 -26.61 4.98
N SER A 183 4.23 -25.58 4.20
CA SER A 183 5.13 -25.07 3.17
C SER A 183 5.07 -23.55 2.99
N VAL A 184 3.93 -22.90 3.21
CA VAL A 184 3.77 -21.45 2.97
C VAL A 184 4.17 -20.64 4.21
N ASP A 185 5.19 -19.80 4.06
CA ASP A 185 5.75 -18.97 5.13
C ASP A 185 5.15 -17.56 5.19
N LEU A 186 4.52 -17.10 4.11
CA LEU A 186 3.87 -15.79 4.02
C LEU A 186 2.73 -15.83 2.98
N VAL A 187 1.61 -15.19 3.30
CA VAL A 187 0.47 -15.09 2.36
C VAL A 187 0.09 -13.61 2.14
N ILE A 188 -0.24 -13.27 0.90
CA ILE A 188 -0.89 -12.00 0.54
C ILE A 188 -2.32 -12.34 0.08
N PRO A 189 -3.32 -12.27 1.00
CA PRO A 189 -4.68 -12.69 0.67
C PRO A 189 -5.61 -11.52 0.33
N ASN A 190 -6.61 -11.80 -0.49
CA ASN A 190 -7.88 -11.08 -0.46
C ASN A 190 -8.51 -11.25 0.92
N THR A 191 -9.06 -10.17 1.49
CA THR A 191 -9.59 -10.15 2.86
C THR A 191 -10.65 -11.23 3.13
N ARG A 192 -11.38 -11.69 2.09
CA ARG A 192 -12.38 -12.76 2.23
C ARG A 192 -11.80 -14.09 2.72
N TYR A 193 -10.52 -14.35 2.49
CA TYR A 193 -9.84 -15.59 2.88
C TYR A 193 -9.18 -15.53 4.25
N LEU A 194 -9.11 -14.35 4.89
CA LEU A 194 -8.44 -14.19 6.18
C LEU A 194 -8.94 -15.18 7.24
N PRO A 195 -10.27 -15.38 7.45
CA PRO A 195 -10.74 -16.30 8.48
C PRO A 195 -10.29 -17.75 8.24
N GLU A 196 -10.29 -18.21 6.98
CA GLU A 196 -9.90 -19.58 6.65
C GLU A 196 -8.38 -19.78 6.78
N ILE A 197 -7.59 -18.82 6.30
CA ILE A 197 -6.12 -18.86 6.42
C ILE A 197 -5.70 -18.80 7.89
N ASP A 198 -6.32 -17.93 8.69
CA ASP A 198 -6.03 -17.79 10.12
C ASP A 198 -6.38 -19.06 10.91
N ALA A 199 -7.49 -19.71 10.58
CA ALA A 199 -7.86 -20.99 11.19
C ALA A 199 -6.88 -22.13 10.82
N ALA A 200 -6.39 -22.15 9.58
CA ALA A 200 -5.52 -23.22 9.08
C ALA A 200 -4.05 -23.04 9.52
N ALA A 201 -3.53 -21.81 9.50
CA ALA A 201 -2.16 -21.48 9.90
C ALA A 201 -2.10 -20.09 10.56
N PRO A 202 -2.43 -19.99 11.86
CA PRO A 202 -2.50 -18.70 12.56
C PRO A 202 -1.14 -18.00 12.64
N ALA A 203 -0.03 -18.75 12.62
CA ALA A 203 1.33 -18.21 12.67
C ALA A 203 1.85 -17.66 11.33
N THR A 204 1.23 -18.02 10.20
CA THR A 204 1.67 -17.57 8.88
C THR A 204 1.23 -16.11 8.67
N PRO A 205 2.16 -15.16 8.45
CA PRO A 205 1.82 -13.76 8.24
C PRO A 205 0.86 -13.56 7.07
N LYS A 206 -0.23 -12.82 7.29
CA LYS A 206 -1.19 -12.44 6.25
C LYS A 206 -1.12 -10.95 5.96
N LEU A 207 -0.73 -10.58 4.74
CA LEU A 207 -0.58 -9.18 4.32
C LEU A 207 -1.71 -8.77 3.37
N VAL A 208 -2.68 -8.00 3.86
CA VAL A 208 -3.85 -7.63 3.05
C VAL A 208 -3.49 -6.67 1.93
N TYR A 209 -4.10 -6.86 0.76
CA TYR A 209 -3.88 -6.00 -0.41
C TYR A 209 -4.31 -4.55 -0.17
N SER A 210 -3.47 -3.60 -0.60
CA SER A 210 -3.83 -2.19 -0.78
C SER A 210 -2.99 -1.56 -1.89
N ASN A 211 -3.40 -0.40 -2.38
CA ASN A 211 -2.68 0.33 -3.40
C ASN A 211 -2.92 1.84 -3.27
N ILE A 212 -1.94 2.56 -2.70
CA ILE A 212 -2.02 4.02 -2.52
C ILE A 212 -1.32 4.82 -3.63
N SER A 213 -0.74 4.17 -4.64
CA SER A 213 -0.21 4.86 -5.82
C SER A 213 -1.33 5.51 -6.66
N ASN A 214 -2.56 5.05 -6.48
CA ASN A 214 -3.77 5.59 -7.09
C ASN A 214 -4.96 5.58 -6.12
N LEU A 215 -5.90 6.49 -6.34
CA LEU A 215 -7.15 6.58 -5.59
C LEU A 215 -8.32 6.17 -6.49
N TYR A 216 -9.07 5.18 -6.04
CA TYR A 216 -10.21 4.59 -6.76
C TYR A 216 -11.19 3.98 -5.74
N LEU A 217 -12.46 3.80 -6.13
CA LEU A 217 -13.52 3.21 -5.30
C LEU A 217 -13.50 3.78 -3.85
N ASP A 218 -13.45 2.91 -2.84
CA ASP A 218 -13.49 3.31 -1.43
C ASP A 218 -12.26 4.11 -0.98
N LEU A 219 -11.09 3.95 -1.60
CA LEU A 219 -9.92 4.76 -1.28
C LEU A 219 -10.15 6.22 -1.69
N LEU A 220 -10.81 6.44 -2.83
CA LEU A 220 -11.17 7.78 -3.28
C LEU A 220 -12.12 8.44 -2.28
N THR A 221 -13.24 7.78 -1.94
CA THR A 221 -14.24 8.36 -1.03
C THR A 221 -13.73 8.49 0.41
N ASP A 222 -12.82 7.63 0.87
CA ASP A 222 -12.16 7.77 2.17
C ASP A 222 -11.24 8.97 2.21
N TRP A 223 -10.43 9.22 1.17
CA TRP A 223 -9.62 10.43 1.05
C TRP A 223 -10.49 11.69 1.07
N LEU A 224 -11.54 11.74 0.24
CA LEU A 224 -12.43 12.92 0.18
C LEU A 224 -13.07 13.19 1.55
N SER A 225 -13.53 12.14 2.22
CA SER A 225 -14.10 12.23 3.58
C SER A 225 -13.07 12.65 4.63
N TYR A 226 -11.82 12.21 4.49
CA TYR A 226 -10.73 12.64 5.35
C TYR A 226 -10.45 14.13 5.16
N ALA A 227 -10.27 14.57 3.91
CA ALA A 227 -9.95 15.95 3.58
C ALA A 227 -11.01 16.91 4.13
N ASP A 228 -12.30 16.62 3.92
CA ASP A 228 -13.41 17.40 4.47
C ASP A 228 -13.35 17.48 6.00
N ARG A 229 -13.13 16.36 6.69
CA ARG A 229 -13.12 16.28 8.15
C ARG A 229 -12.00 17.10 8.78
N VAL A 230 -10.83 17.17 8.12
CA VAL A 230 -9.66 17.90 8.64
C VAL A 230 -9.46 19.27 8.00
N GLY A 231 -10.42 19.75 7.19
CA GLY A 231 -10.36 21.06 6.54
C GLY A 231 -9.23 21.20 5.52
N LEU A 232 -8.91 20.11 4.80
CA LEU A 232 -7.96 20.13 3.70
C LEU A 232 -8.68 20.23 2.36
N ALA A 233 -8.01 20.79 1.35
CA ALA A 233 -8.50 20.73 -0.02
C ALA A 233 -8.52 19.27 -0.49
N ARG A 234 -9.68 18.84 -1.02
CA ARG A 234 -9.85 17.52 -1.65
C ARG A 234 -8.83 17.27 -2.76
N GLU A 235 -8.43 18.33 -3.48
CA GLU A 235 -7.47 18.25 -4.58
C GLU A 235 -6.02 17.94 -4.15
N ASN A 236 -5.69 17.99 -2.85
CA ASN A 236 -4.32 17.79 -2.38
C ASN A 236 -3.75 16.41 -2.74
N ALA A 237 -4.58 15.37 -2.92
CA ALA A 237 -4.10 14.03 -3.23
C ALA A 237 -3.95 13.72 -4.72
N PHE A 238 -4.17 14.69 -5.62
CA PHE A 238 -4.19 14.43 -7.05
C PHE A 238 -3.16 15.25 -7.82
N TYR A 239 -2.72 14.68 -8.94
CA TYR A 239 -2.07 15.43 -10.01
C TYR A 239 -3.13 15.91 -10.99
N HIS A 240 -2.96 17.12 -11.54
CA HIS A 240 -3.85 17.70 -12.53
C HIS A 240 -3.13 17.92 -13.85
N VAL A 241 -3.80 17.62 -14.96
CA VAL A 241 -3.24 17.84 -16.30
C VAL A 241 -3.23 19.35 -16.61
N ALA A 242 -2.09 19.84 -17.09
CA ALA A 242 -1.90 21.24 -17.46
C ALA A 242 -2.40 21.56 -18.89
N ARG A 243 -2.74 20.53 -19.66
CA ARG A 243 -3.27 20.59 -21.03
C ARG A 243 -4.11 19.33 -21.31
N PRO A 244 -5.00 19.33 -22.33
CA PRO A 244 -5.68 18.13 -22.79
C PRO A 244 -4.72 16.95 -22.90
N THR A 245 -5.06 15.86 -22.22
CA THR A 245 -4.19 14.68 -22.13
C THR A 245 -4.97 13.44 -22.53
N PRO A 246 -4.62 12.80 -23.66
CA PRO A 246 -5.22 11.54 -24.06
C PRO A 246 -4.95 10.44 -23.03
N PHE A 247 -5.90 9.53 -22.87
CA PHE A 247 -5.72 8.31 -22.09
C PHE A 247 -6.36 7.12 -22.80
N VAL A 248 -5.84 5.93 -22.51
CA VAL A 248 -6.43 4.64 -22.86
C VAL A 248 -6.21 3.71 -21.67
N GLY A 249 -7.26 3.04 -21.23
CA GLY A 249 -7.18 2.07 -20.16
C GLY A 249 -8.55 1.62 -19.67
N ASP A 250 -8.61 0.40 -19.16
CA ASP A 250 -9.77 -0.16 -18.50
C ASP A 250 -9.30 -1.20 -17.48
N SER A 251 -9.99 -1.28 -16.36
CA SER A 251 -9.72 -2.26 -15.32
C SER A 251 -11.02 -2.63 -14.59
N PRO A 252 -11.10 -3.81 -13.96
CA PRO A 252 -12.28 -4.19 -13.17
C PRO A 252 -12.63 -3.22 -12.03
N SER A 253 -11.73 -2.29 -11.68
CA SER A 253 -11.92 -1.28 -10.64
C SER A 253 -11.99 0.16 -11.16
N SER A 254 -11.92 0.38 -12.48
CA SER A 254 -12.28 1.68 -13.07
C SER A 254 -13.79 1.81 -13.17
N GLN A 255 -14.25 3.06 -13.14
CA GLN A 255 -15.65 3.40 -13.38
C GLN A 255 -15.70 4.52 -14.42
N PRO A 256 -16.55 4.42 -15.45
CA PRO A 256 -16.78 5.53 -16.36
C PRO A 256 -17.15 6.80 -15.59
N VAL A 257 -16.62 7.95 -16.03
CA VAL A 257 -16.84 9.24 -15.35
C VAL A 257 -18.31 9.66 -15.31
N THR A 258 -19.11 9.10 -16.23
CA THR A 258 -20.55 9.29 -16.36
C THR A 258 -21.35 8.53 -15.30
N TRP A 259 -20.78 7.58 -14.59
CA TRP A 259 -21.53 6.74 -13.66
C TRP A 259 -21.78 7.46 -12.33
N LEU A 260 -23.04 7.41 -11.89
CA LEU A 260 -23.42 7.79 -10.53
C LEU A 260 -23.07 6.64 -9.58
N TRP A 261 -22.47 6.95 -8.44
CA TRP A 261 -21.92 5.94 -7.51
C TRP A 261 -22.99 5.37 -6.56
N ASN A 262 -24.09 6.08 -6.39
CA ASN A 262 -25.26 5.56 -5.69
C ASN A 262 -26.54 6.05 -6.37
N VAL A 263 -27.36 5.14 -6.88
CA VAL A 263 -28.70 5.47 -7.37
C VAL A 263 -29.71 4.62 -6.62
N GLU A 264 -30.63 5.25 -5.92
CA GLU A 264 -31.61 4.54 -5.10
C GLU A 264 -32.99 5.20 -5.14
N ARG A 265 -34.03 4.38 -5.02
CA ARG A 265 -35.40 4.86 -4.83
C ARG A 265 -35.86 4.57 -3.42
N GLY A 266 -36.41 5.57 -2.76
CA GLY A 266 -36.95 5.42 -1.40
C GLY A 266 -37.88 6.56 -1.00
N PRO A 267 -38.33 6.60 0.26
CA PRO A 267 -39.14 7.69 0.79
C PRO A 267 -38.44 9.05 0.68
N ALA A 268 -39.19 10.10 0.36
CA ALA A 268 -38.70 11.48 0.33
C ALA A 268 -38.31 12.01 1.72
N SER A 269 -38.71 11.34 2.81
CA SER A 269 -38.21 11.63 4.15
C SER A 269 -36.72 11.30 4.32
N GLY A 270 -36.15 10.47 3.44
CA GLY A 270 -34.81 9.92 3.61
C GLY A 270 -34.74 8.76 4.63
N VAL A 271 -35.89 8.34 5.18
CA VAL A 271 -36.01 7.30 6.20
C VAL A 271 -37.01 6.25 5.73
N GLY A 272 -36.59 4.99 5.71
CA GLY A 272 -37.41 3.83 5.32
C GLY A 272 -36.65 2.86 4.43
N ALA A 273 -37.38 2.00 3.71
CA ALA A 273 -36.81 1.04 2.79
C ALA A 273 -36.36 1.71 1.48
N PHE A 274 -35.17 1.34 1.00
CA PHE A 274 -34.61 1.82 -0.26
C PHE A 274 -34.44 0.64 -1.24
N SER A 275 -34.67 0.90 -2.51
CA SER A 275 -34.33 0.01 -3.63
C SER A 275 -33.07 0.52 -4.30
N LYS A 276 -32.01 -0.30 -4.31
CA LYS A 276 -30.77 0.00 -5.03
C LYS A 276 -30.98 -0.16 -6.53
N LEU A 277 -30.63 0.88 -7.28
CA LEU A 277 -30.83 1.02 -8.72
C LEU A 277 -29.54 1.49 -9.43
N THR A 278 -28.37 1.38 -8.77
CA THR A 278 -27.09 1.89 -9.29
C THR A 278 -26.73 1.23 -10.62
N SER A 279 -26.82 -0.10 -10.70
CA SER A 279 -26.49 -0.85 -11.92
C SER A 279 -27.49 -0.57 -13.04
N GLU A 280 -28.76 -0.49 -12.68
CA GLU A 280 -29.90 -0.24 -13.56
C GLU A 280 -29.83 1.16 -14.19
N ALA A 281 -29.30 2.15 -13.46
CA ALA A 281 -29.14 3.52 -13.96
C ALA A 281 -28.21 3.65 -15.17
N HIS A 282 -27.36 2.65 -15.43
CA HIS A 282 -26.38 2.67 -16.52
C HIS A 282 -26.37 1.39 -17.39
N SER A 283 -27.26 0.44 -17.18
CA SER A 283 -27.33 -0.81 -17.97
C SER A 283 -28.02 -0.62 -19.34
N SER A 284 -28.73 0.50 -19.54
CA SER A 284 -29.62 0.73 -20.68
C SER A 284 -30.78 -0.27 -20.79
N ALA A 285 -30.99 -1.09 -19.75
CA ALA A 285 -32.12 -2.00 -19.67
C ALA A 285 -33.42 -1.19 -19.52
N VAL A 286 -34.44 -1.67 -20.20
CA VAL A 286 -35.75 -1.04 -20.25
C VAL A 286 -36.52 -1.36 -18.97
N GLY A 287 -37.06 -0.34 -18.30
CA GLY A 287 -38.07 -0.54 -17.26
C GLY A 287 -37.61 -0.33 -15.81
N ASP A 288 -36.31 -0.19 -15.57
CA ASP A 288 -35.76 -0.44 -14.23
C ASP A 288 -35.76 0.78 -13.30
N VAL A 289 -35.66 2.01 -13.84
CA VAL A 289 -35.51 3.23 -13.04
C VAL A 289 -36.78 4.09 -13.07
N SER A 290 -37.82 3.69 -12.35
CA SER A 290 -39.02 4.52 -12.17
C SER A 290 -38.82 5.60 -11.09
N LEU A 291 -39.26 6.84 -11.35
CA LEU A 291 -39.20 7.95 -10.38
C LEU A 291 -40.25 7.85 -9.24
N GLY A 292 -41.20 6.92 -9.34
CA GLY A 292 -42.18 6.67 -8.30
C GLY A 292 -43.24 7.77 -8.10
N GLY A 293 -44.18 7.49 -7.19
CA GLY A 293 -45.29 8.38 -6.85
C GLY A 293 -44.98 9.38 -5.74
N THR A 294 -45.95 10.25 -5.45
CA THR A 294 -45.88 11.26 -4.40
C THR A 294 -45.45 10.67 -3.05
N GLY A 295 -44.51 11.32 -2.38
CA GLY A 295 -43.89 10.83 -1.14
C GLY A 295 -42.63 9.98 -1.34
N GLY A 296 -42.30 9.60 -2.58
CA GLY A 296 -41.04 8.97 -2.96
C GLY A 296 -40.02 9.94 -3.58
N ALA A 297 -38.77 9.50 -3.67
CA ALA A 297 -37.72 10.17 -4.41
C ALA A 297 -36.72 9.17 -5.02
N LEU A 298 -36.13 9.54 -6.16
CA LEU A 298 -34.91 8.92 -6.69
C LEU A 298 -33.71 9.76 -6.23
N TYR A 299 -32.74 9.13 -5.59
CA TYR A 299 -31.52 9.74 -5.08
C TYR A 299 -30.35 9.40 -6.01
N LEU A 300 -29.52 10.39 -6.33
CA LEU A 300 -28.44 10.33 -7.32
C LEU A 300 -27.16 10.86 -6.68
N GLY A 301 -26.22 9.97 -6.34
CA GLY A 301 -24.99 10.28 -5.62
C GLY A 301 -23.76 10.23 -6.52
N TYR A 302 -22.88 11.22 -6.39
CA TYR A 302 -21.58 11.28 -7.06
C TYR A 302 -20.47 11.72 -6.06
N PRO A 303 -19.21 11.26 -6.19
CA PRO A 303 -18.15 11.59 -5.23
C PRO A 303 -17.86 13.10 -5.11
N GLU A 304 -18.02 13.83 -6.21
CA GLU A 304 -17.77 15.27 -6.30
C GLU A 304 -19.06 16.06 -6.60
N ARG A 305 -19.00 17.39 -6.45
CA ARG A 305 -20.07 18.26 -6.95
C ARG A 305 -20.19 18.05 -8.46
N PHE A 306 -21.40 17.91 -8.96
CA PHE A 306 -21.66 17.77 -10.40
C PHE A 306 -22.75 18.73 -10.82
N ARG A 307 -22.91 18.92 -12.13
CA ARG A 307 -23.80 19.94 -12.68
C ARG A 307 -24.81 19.43 -13.70
N GLU A 308 -24.65 18.18 -14.14
CA GLU A 308 -25.28 17.66 -15.34
C GLU A 308 -25.84 16.26 -15.09
N LEU A 309 -27.06 16.03 -15.56
CA LEU A 309 -27.70 14.73 -15.65
C LEU A 309 -28.16 14.50 -17.10
N ASN A 310 -27.76 13.37 -17.69
CA ASN A 310 -28.15 12.92 -19.01
C ASN A 310 -29.17 11.79 -18.86
N VAL A 311 -30.41 12.05 -19.26
CA VAL A 311 -31.54 11.16 -19.03
C VAL A 311 -31.94 10.48 -20.33
N GLY A 312 -31.86 9.15 -20.33
CA GLY A 312 -32.53 8.29 -21.29
C GLY A 312 -33.91 7.91 -20.76
N LEU A 313 -34.97 8.22 -21.51
CA LEU A 313 -36.35 7.94 -21.11
C LEU A 313 -36.85 6.69 -21.81
N TYR A 314 -37.35 5.72 -21.03
CA TYR A 314 -38.11 4.58 -21.55
C TYR A 314 -39.60 4.91 -21.68
N ARG A 315 -40.16 5.56 -20.64
CA ARG A 315 -41.58 5.95 -20.60
C ARG A 315 -41.74 7.36 -20.05
N ALA A 316 -42.46 8.20 -20.77
CA ALA A 316 -42.84 9.55 -20.33
C ALA A 316 -43.85 9.53 -19.16
N PRO A 317 -43.89 10.60 -18.35
CA PRO A 317 -44.88 10.74 -17.28
C PRO A 317 -46.27 11.00 -17.84
N SER A 318 -47.30 10.70 -17.04
CA SER A 318 -48.64 11.23 -17.29
C SER A 318 -48.66 12.76 -17.09
N VAL A 319 -49.72 13.43 -17.55
CA VAL A 319 -49.90 14.87 -17.33
C VAL A 319 -50.06 15.26 -15.86
N ASN A 320 -50.43 14.31 -14.99
CA ASN A 320 -50.66 14.54 -13.56
C ASN A 320 -49.39 14.35 -12.71
N TRP A 321 -48.33 13.80 -13.28
CA TRP A 321 -47.08 13.60 -12.57
C TRP A 321 -46.22 14.87 -12.62
N SER A 322 -45.62 15.21 -11.47
CA SER A 322 -44.60 16.26 -11.39
C SER A 322 -43.54 15.90 -10.34
N GLY A 323 -42.33 16.41 -10.53
CA GLY A 323 -41.24 16.26 -9.57
C GLY A 323 -40.38 17.51 -9.48
N VAL A 324 -39.61 17.59 -8.40
CA VAL A 324 -38.66 18.68 -8.14
C VAL A 324 -37.27 18.10 -7.84
N LEU A 325 -36.23 18.76 -8.35
CA LEU A 325 -34.84 18.43 -8.03
C LEU A 325 -34.45 19.13 -6.72
N GLU A 326 -33.83 18.40 -5.80
CA GLU A 326 -33.38 18.91 -4.50
C GLU A 326 -31.97 18.44 -4.16
N TYR A 327 -31.29 19.18 -3.30
CA TYR A 327 -29.95 18.87 -2.80
C TYR A 327 -29.86 19.04 -1.27
N PRO A 328 -28.98 18.28 -0.58
CA PRO A 328 -28.74 18.45 0.84
C PRO A 328 -28.02 19.76 1.16
N THR A 329 -28.52 20.49 2.15
CA THR A 329 -27.88 21.71 2.68
C THR A 329 -27.35 21.55 4.10
N ARG A 330 -27.78 20.50 4.79
CA ARG A 330 -27.31 20.17 6.13
C ARG A 330 -27.37 18.66 6.36
N VAL A 331 -26.39 18.16 7.10
CA VAL A 331 -26.29 16.76 7.53
C VAL A 331 -26.15 16.68 9.05
N ASP A 332 -26.50 15.54 9.63
CA ASP A 332 -26.26 15.23 11.04
C ASP A 332 -24.82 14.75 11.31
N GLY A 333 -24.52 14.37 12.55
CA GLY A 333 -23.20 13.86 12.95
C GLY A 333 -22.78 12.56 12.22
N ASN A 334 -23.74 11.79 11.72
CA ASN A 334 -23.50 10.58 10.92
C ASN A 334 -23.41 10.88 9.42
N GLY A 335 -23.58 12.14 9.01
CA GLY A 335 -23.59 12.55 7.61
C GLY A 335 -24.94 12.36 6.92
N ARG A 336 -26.01 11.99 7.62
CA ARG A 336 -27.34 11.83 7.01
C ARG A 336 -27.97 13.18 6.73
N PRO A 337 -28.65 13.37 5.59
CA PRO A 337 -29.23 14.66 5.24
C PRO A 337 -30.44 14.99 6.14
N VAL A 338 -30.42 16.18 6.75
CA VAL A 338 -31.48 16.69 7.63
C VAL A 338 -32.17 17.94 7.10
N ALA A 339 -31.69 18.50 5.98
CA ALA A 339 -32.34 19.60 5.28
C ALA A 339 -32.06 19.51 3.78
N TRP A 340 -33.10 19.73 3.00
CA TRP A 340 -33.08 19.72 1.53
C TRP A 340 -33.57 21.07 1.01
N LYS A 341 -32.98 21.55 -0.10
CA LYS A 341 -33.49 22.72 -0.84
C LYS A 341 -33.70 22.35 -2.30
N ALA A 342 -34.68 22.99 -2.94
CA ALA A 342 -34.89 22.88 -4.38
C ALA A 342 -33.70 23.47 -5.15
N LEU A 343 -33.23 22.76 -6.18
CA LEU A 343 -32.30 23.30 -7.17
C LEU A 343 -33.04 24.34 -8.00
N ARG A 344 -32.60 25.60 -7.89
CA ARG A 344 -33.12 26.70 -8.71
C ARG A 344 -32.30 26.77 -10.01
N TRP A 345 -32.95 27.17 -11.10
CA TRP A 345 -32.33 27.42 -12.41
C TRP A 345 -31.80 26.20 -13.19
N PRO A 346 -32.49 25.04 -13.20
CA PRO A 346 -32.10 23.99 -14.13
C PRO A 346 -32.43 24.42 -15.58
N THR A 347 -31.47 24.26 -16.49
CA THR A 347 -31.80 24.15 -17.92
C THR A 347 -32.30 22.73 -18.14
N ASP A 348 -33.55 22.60 -18.57
CA ASP A 348 -34.23 21.32 -18.68
C ASP A 348 -34.60 21.00 -20.13
N ALA A 349 -33.76 20.20 -20.81
CA ALA A 349 -34.06 19.68 -22.14
C ALA A 349 -34.93 18.41 -22.11
N THR A 350 -35.24 17.87 -20.93
CA THR A 350 -36.19 16.74 -20.75
C THR A 350 -37.64 17.21 -20.75
N ARG A 351 -37.88 18.52 -20.61
CA ARG A 351 -39.22 19.15 -20.54
C ARG A 351 -40.07 18.54 -19.43
N GLY A 352 -39.52 18.44 -18.23
CA GLY A 352 -40.15 17.75 -17.09
C GLY A 352 -40.22 16.24 -17.29
N PHE A 353 -39.12 15.63 -17.74
CA PHE A 353 -39.00 14.19 -18.03
C PHE A 353 -39.95 13.66 -19.11
N ARG A 354 -40.48 14.52 -20.00
CA ARG A 354 -41.36 14.12 -21.12
C ARG A 354 -40.58 13.58 -22.31
N THR A 355 -39.32 13.94 -22.44
CA THR A 355 -38.39 13.43 -23.46
C THR A 355 -37.05 13.08 -22.82
N SER A 356 -36.29 12.20 -23.46
CA SER A 356 -34.85 12.07 -23.16
C SER A 356 -34.16 13.42 -23.37
N GLY A 357 -33.13 13.70 -22.58
CA GLY A 357 -32.44 14.97 -22.67
C GLY A 357 -31.51 15.25 -21.50
N ARG A 358 -30.89 16.42 -21.55
CA ARG A 358 -29.95 16.89 -20.55
C ARG A 358 -30.61 17.86 -19.57
N LEU A 359 -30.32 17.67 -18.30
CA LEU A 359 -30.55 18.64 -17.23
C LEU A 359 -29.21 19.23 -16.82
N THR A 360 -29.10 20.56 -16.78
CA THR A 360 -27.92 21.24 -16.20
C THR A 360 -28.33 22.24 -15.15
N PHE A 361 -27.54 22.38 -14.09
CA PHE A 361 -27.75 23.33 -13.00
C PHE A 361 -26.39 23.84 -12.49
N ASP A 362 -26.35 24.95 -11.78
CA ASP A 362 -25.12 25.38 -11.10
C ASP A 362 -25.03 24.75 -9.70
N PRO A 363 -23.86 24.19 -9.31
CA PRO A 363 -23.66 23.64 -7.98
C PRO A 363 -23.93 24.69 -6.89
N PRO A 364 -24.86 24.43 -5.95
CA PRO A 364 -25.14 25.38 -4.89
C PRO A 364 -23.96 25.55 -3.93
N PRO A 365 -23.68 26.77 -3.44
CA PRO A 365 -22.56 27.02 -2.55
C PRO A 365 -22.71 26.39 -1.15
N ASP A 366 -23.95 26.11 -0.72
CA ASP A 366 -24.25 25.45 0.56
C ASP A 366 -24.51 23.94 0.42
N TRP A 367 -24.23 23.35 -0.75
CA TRP A 367 -24.40 21.91 -0.98
C TRP A 367 -23.46 21.09 -0.08
N ARG A 368 -24.03 20.18 0.70
CA ARG A 368 -23.28 19.29 1.58
C ARG A 368 -23.24 17.87 1.03
N PRO A 369 -22.08 17.19 1.05
CA PRO A 369 -22.05 15.75 0.82
C PRO A 369 -22.76 15.05 1.99
N ALA A 370 -23.44 13.94 1.69
CA ALA A 370 -24.24 13.20 2.64
C ALA A 370 -23.97 11.69 2.51
N VAL A 371 -24.42 10.94 3.51
CA VAL A 371 -24.51 9.48 3.50
C VAL A 371 -25.98 9.10 3.47
N LEU A 372 -26.37 8.30 2.48
CA LEU A 372 -27.71 7.72 2.38
C LEU A 372 -27.62 6.19 2.51
N PRO A 373 -28.74 5.49 2.75
CA PRO A 373 -28.75 4.04 2.70
C PRO A 373 -28.09 3.47 1.42
N GLY A 374 -27.61 2.22 1.52
CA GLY A 374 -26.95 1.48 0.43
C GLY A 374 -25.58 1.99 -0.03
N SER A 375 -25.06 3.08 0.56
CA SER A 375 -23.68 3.51 0.41
C SER A 375 -23.13 4.06 1.71
N ASP A 376 -21.95 3.56 2.13
CA ASP A 376 -21.23 4.12 3.28
C ASP A 376 -20.37 5.34 2.90
N ALA A 377 -20.34 5.71 1.61
CA ALA A 377 -19.57 6.84 1.11
C ALA A 377 -20.30 8.17 1.33
N ARG A 378 -19.54 9.23 1.63
CA ARG A 378 -20.05 10.60 1.61
C ARG A 378 -20.05 11.12 0.18
N LEU A 379 -21.23 11.19 -0.43
CA LEU A 379 -21.43 11.61 -1.81
C LEU A 379 -22.23 12.93 -1.89
N TYR A 380 -22.04 13.69 -2.96
CA TYR A 380 -22.94 14.78 -3.30
C TYR A 380 -24.20 14.20 -3.94
N TYR A 381 -25.34 14.47 -3.32
CA TYR A 381 -26.63 13.97 -3.81
C TYR A 381 -27.46 15.07 -4.45
N VAL A 382 -28.07 14.74 -5.59
CA VAL A 382 -29.32 15.34 -6.06
C VAL A 382 -30.41 14.29 -5.87
N ARG A 383 -31.61 14.70 -5.47
CA ARG A 383 -32.78 13.82 -5.52
C ARG A 383 -33.87 14.41 -6.41
N ILE A 384 -34.60 13.54 -7.09
CA ILE A 384 -35.82 13.90 -7.81
C ILE A 384 -36.98 13.46 -6.92
N ARG A 385 -37.63 14.41 -6.25
CA ARG A 385 -38.77 14.15 -5.36
C ARG A 385 -40.07 14.31 -6.11
N THR A 386 -40.90 13.28 -6.13
CA THR A 386 -42.23 13.34 -6.75
C THR A 386 -43.17 14.20 -5.91
N THR A 387 -43.73 15.23 -6.53
CA THR A 387 -44.62 16.21 -5.89
C THR A 387 -46.10 16.00 -6.22
N ALA A 388 -46.41 15.36 -7.35
CA ALA A 388 -47.76 14.95 -7.72
C ALA A 388 -47.73 13.68 -8.58
N GLY A 389 -48.85 12.95 -8.59
CA GLY A 389 -49.04 11.72 -9.36
C GLY A 389 -48.66 10.43 -8.61
N GLY A 390 -49.19 9.31 -9.09
CA GLY A 390 -48.95 7.96 -8.57
C GLY A 390 -47.79 7.22 -9.28
N PRO A 391 -47.35 6.05 -8.78
CA PRO A 391 -46.26 5.27 -9.38
C PRO A 391 -46.52 4.85 -10.84
N GLY A 392 -47.77 4.56 -11.20
CA GLY A 392 -48.16 4.23 -12.56
C GLY A 392 -48.06 5.41 -13.54
N GLU A 393 -48.08 6.64 -13.02
CA GLU A 393 -48.01 7.89 -13.78
C GLU A 393 -46.57 8.42 -13.90
N ALA A 394 -45.64 7.86 -13.12
CA ALA A 394 -44.25 8.29 -13.08
C ALA A 394 -43.51 7.91 -14.37
N PRO A 395 -42.51 8.72 -14.77
CA PRO A 395 -41.64 8.34 -15.86
C PRO A 395 -40.77 7.16 -15.45
N ILE A 396 -40.33 6.41 -16.46
CA ILE A 396 -39.37 5.33 -16.32
C ILE A 396 -38.16 5.66 -17.17
N LEU A 397 -36.99 5.70 -16.55
CA LEU A 397 -35.73 6.00 -17.22
C LEU A 397 -35.10 4.69 -17.70
N SER A 398 -34.48 4.71 -18.88
CA SER A 398 -33.57 3.65 -19.35
C SER A 398 -32.14 3.90 -18.90
N THR A 399 -31.74 5.18 -18.76
CA THR A 399 -30.45 5.57 -18.18
C THR A 399 -30.57 6.92 -17.45
N ILE A 400 -29.73 7.11 -16.44
CA ILE A 400 -29.47 8.42 -15.85
C ILE A 400 -27.98 8.52 -15.51
N LEU A 401 -27.27 9.35 -16.26
CA LEU A 401 -25.81 9.45 -16.24
C LEU A 401 -25.37 10.88 -15.90
N GLY A 402 -24.15 11.03 -15.39
CA GLY A 402 -23.44 12.31 -15.31
C GLY A 402 -22.88 12.76 -16.66
N ARG A 403 -22.05 13.80 -16.63
CA ARG A 403 -21.35 14.33 -17.81
C ARG A 403 -20.21 13.41 -18.23
N ASP A 404 -20.07 13.16 -19.54
CA ASP A 404 -18.85 12.58 -20.11
C ASP A 404 -17.81 13.67 -20.35
N TYR A 405 -17.13 14.11 -19.28
CA TYR A 405 -16.18 15.20 -19.39
C TYR A 405 -14.89 14.82 -20.12
N VAL A 406 -14.69 13.53 -20.43
CA VAL A 406 -13.52 13.04 -21.16
C VAL A 406 -13.81 12.64 -22.60
N GLY A 407 -15.08 12.68 -23.01
CA GLY A 407 -15.51 12.31 -24.36
C GLY A 407 -15.22 10.85 -24.71
N ALA A 408 -15.27 9.95 -23.73
CA ALA A 408 -14.97 8.55 -23.94
C ALA A 408 -16.05 7.81 -24.74
N ASN A 409 -17.30 8.30 -24.72
CA ASN A 409 -18.44 7.74 -25.45
C ASN A 409 -18.61 6.21 -25.22
N GLY A 410 -18.37 5.76 -23.99
CA GLY A 410 -18.43 4.35 -23.61
C GLY A 410 -17.18 3.52 -23.97
N SER A 411 -16.16 4.12 -24.56
CA SER A 411 -14.90 3.45 -24.88
C SER A 411 -13.88 3.51 -23.71
N PRO A 412 -12.86 2.63 -23.71
CA PRO A 412 -11.72 2.69 -22.77
C PRO A 412 -10.80 3.91 -22.92
N GLY A 413 -11.04 4.80 -23.88
CA GLY A 413 -10.15 5.91 -24.19
C GLY A 413 -10.89 7.23 -24.32
N GLY A 414 -10.17 8.33 -24.13
CA GLY A 414 -10.71 9.68 -24.21
C GLY A 414 -9.63 10.73 -23.97
N THR A 415 -10.04 11.95 -23.64
CA THR A 415 -9.12 13.05 -23.33
C THR A 415 -9.48 13.66 -21.98
N ILE A 416 -8.54 13.62 -21.02
CA ILE A 416 -8.67 14.33 -19.76
C ILE A 416 -8.55 15.84 -20.06
N PRO A 417 -9.57 16.66 -19.78
CA PRO A 417 -9.51 18.09 -20.03
C PRO A 417 -8.68 18.82 -18.97
N ALA A 418 -8.04 19.94 -19.32
CA ALA A 418 -7.38 20.83 -18.35
C ALA A 418 -8.37 21.85 -17.76
N PHE A 419 -8.12 22.31 -16.54
CA PHE A 419 -8.95 23.34 -15.87
C PHE A 419 -8.33 24.73 -15.96
N ASP A 420 -9.12 25.73 -16.39
CA ASP A 420 -8.64 27.10 -16.53
C ASP A 420 -8.83 27.94 -15.26
N ARG A 421 -7.83 27.91 -14.37
CA ARG A 421 -7.88 28.69 -13.11
C ARG A 421 -7.99 30.20 -13.32
N THR A 422 -7.63 30.74 -14.48
CA THR A 422 -7.79 32.18 -14.76
C THR A 422 -9.21 32.57 -15.14
N ALA A 423 -10.04 31.59 -15.54
CA ALA A 423 -11.45 31.80 -15.83
C ALA A 423 -12.33 31.68 -14.58
N ASP A 424 -11.87 30.95 -13.56
CA ASP A 424 -12.50 30.79 -12.25
C ASP A 424 -12.32 32.07 -11.41
N SER A 425 -13.26 33.00 -11.57
CA SER A 425 -13.16 34.36 -11.03
C SER A 425 -13.53 34.47 -9.55
N ASN A 426 -14.33 33.54 -9.04
CA ASN A 426 -14.72 33.46 -7.64
C ASN A 426 -13.87 32.45 -6.83
N HIS A 427 -12.99 31.69 -7.51
CA HIS A 427 -12.10 30.69 -6.94
C HIS A 427 -12.81 29.56 -6.20
N ASP A 428 -14.00 29.16 -6.68
CA ASP A 428 -14.78 28.07 -6.08
C ASP A 428 -14.48 26.68 -6.68
N GLY A 429 -13.57 26.62 -7.66
CA GLY A 429 -13.13 25.41 -8.36
C GLY A 429 -14.14 24.90 -9.39
N TYR A 430 -15.11 25.72 -9.78
CA TYR A 430 -16.14 25.47 -10.78
C TYR A 430 -16.23 26.64 -11.77
N LEU A 431 -16.40 26.34 -13.05
CA LEU A 431 -16.67 27.35 -14.08
C LEU A 431 -18.18 27.40 -14.36
N SER A 432 -18.83 28.45 -13.86
CA SER A 432 -20.19 28.83 -14.29
C SER A 432 -20.25 29.03 -15.81
N ASP A 433 -21.43 29.07 -16.42
CA ASP A 433 -21.52 29.24 -17.88
C ASP A 433 -20.86 30.55 -18.37
N ALA A 434 -20.90 31.62 -17.56
CA ALA A 434 -20.21 32.87 -17.85
C ALA A 434 -18.68 32.79 -17.71
N GLU A 435 -18.17 32.00 -16.76
CA GLU A 435 -16.73 31.75 -16.61
C GLU A 435 -16.21 30.79 -17.66
N TYR A 436 -16.95 29.72 -17.92
CA TYR A 436 -16.63 28.72 -18.94
C TYR A 436 -16.56 29.35 -20.33
N ALA A 437 -17.43 30.32 -20.66
CA ALA A 437 -17.37 31.06 -21.92
C ALA A 437 -16.06 31.86 -22.09
N ARG A 438 -15.38 32.22 -20.99
CA ARG A 438 -14.13 33.00 -20.97
C ARG A 438 -12.87 32.12 -20.92
N ARG A 439 -13.00 30.80 -20.77
CA ARG A 439 -11.87 29.88 -20.67
C ARG A 439 -11.00 29.89 -21.93
N ARG A 440 -9.72 29.59 -21.77
CA ARG A 440 -8.79 29.35 -22.87
C ARG A 440 -9.17 28.10 -23.66
N GLY A 441 -8.94 28.12 -24.98
CA GLY A 441 -9.15 26.94 -25.83
C GLY A 441 -8.36 25.72 -25.33
N GLY A 442 -9.01 24.56 -25.26
CA GLY A 442 -8.43 23.33 -24.73
C GLY A 442 -8.52 23.17 -23.21
N PHE A 443 -9.10 24.11 -22.47
CA PHE A 443 -9.31 23.98 -21.01
C PHE A 443 -10.78 23.68 -20.70
N ASP A 444 -11.29 22.55 -21.20
CA ASP A 444 -12.73 22.21 -21.17
C ASP A 444 -13.24 21.58 -19.86
N ALA A 445 -12.39 21.50 -18.83
CA ALA A 445 -12.79 21.07 -17.51
C ALA A 445 -13.63 22.19 -16.87
N ARG A 446 -14.82 21.85 -16.41
CA ARG A 446 -15.71 22.75 -15.64
C ARG A 446 -15.43 22.69 -14.16
N PHE A 447 -14.89 21.59 -13.68
CA PHE A 447 -14.45 21.45 -12.29
C PHE A 447 -12.97 21.13 -12.25
N VAL A 448 -12.28 21.57 -11.20
CA VAL A 448 -10.87 21.21 -11.00
C VAL A 448 -10.70 19.68 -11.02
N TYR A 449 -11.59 18.93 -10.37
CA TYR A 449 -11.50 17.47 -10.31
C TYR A 449 -11.58 16.78 -11.69
N GLU A 450 -12.23 17.40 -12.69
CA GLU A 450 -12.32 16.85 -14.04
C GLU A 450 -10.94 16.83 -14.74
N SER A 451 -9.97 17.59 -14.21
CA SER A 451 -8.58 17.61 -14.70
C SER A 451 -7.61 16.67 -13.97
N ARG A 452 -8.09 15.87 -13.02
CA ARG A 452 -7.25 14.88 -12.31
C ARG A 452 -6.69 13.85 -13.29
N LEU A 453 -5.40 13.57 -13.19
CA LEU A 453 -4.72 12.57 -13.99
C LEU A 453 -5.21 11.16 -13.63
N PHE A 454 -5.73 10.44 -14.62
CA PHE A 454 -5.97 8.99 -14.49
C PHE A 454 -4.66 8.21 -14.48
N TYR A 455 -4.62 7.15 -13.70
CA TYR A 455 -3.49 6.24 -13.65
C TYR A 455 -3.35 5.53 -15.00
N PRO A 456 -2.15 5.50 -15.59
CA PRO A 456 -1.92 4.89 -16.90
C PRO A 456 -2.48 3.47 -16.98
N TYR A 457 -3.12 3.14 -18.11
CA TYR A 457 -3.66 1.82 -18.46
C TYR A 457 -4.84 1.30 -17.61
N TYR A 458 -5.14 1.91 -16.45
CA TYR A 458 -6.26 1.46 -15.60
C TYR A 458 -7.60 2.10 -15.90
N GLY A 459 -7.62 3.23 -16.61
CA GLY A 459 -8.86 3.84 -17.09
C GLY A 459 -9.48 4.88 -16.16
N GLN A 460 -10.75 5.15 -16.39
CA GLN A 460 -11.50 6.26 -15.80
C GLN A 460 -11.70 6.09 -14.28
N MET A 461 -11.75 7.23 -13.55
CA MET A 461 -11.99 7.29 -12.10
C MET A 461 -10.99 6.50 -11.23
N ARG A 462 -9.80 6.24 -11.77
CA ARG A 462 -8.66 5.69 -11.04
C ARG A 462 -7.52 6.68 -11.15
N PHE A 463 -7.33 7.51 -10.14
CA PHE A 463 -6.49 8.71 -10.23
C PHE A 463 -5.09 8.50 -9.69
N VAL A 464 -4.07 9.10 -10.30
CA VAL A 464 -2.70 9.07 -9.74
C VAL A 464 -2.66 9.85 -8.43
N THR A 465 -2.18 9.21 -7.37
CA THR A 465 -1.99 9.87 -6.08
C THR A 465 -0.79 10.82 -6.16
N ASN A 466 -0.98 12.05 -5.68
CA ASN A 466 0.09 13.00 -5.40
C ASN A 466 0.61 12.81 -3.95
N PRO A 467 1.73 12.10 -3.74
CA PRO A 467 2.22 11.84 -2.40
C PRO A 467 2.77 13.09 -1.68
N ALA A 468 3.12 14.14 -2.42
CA ALA A 468 3.55 15.43 -1.86
C ALA A 468 2.38 16.24 -1.29
N GLY A 469 1.15 15.81 -1.57
CA GLY A 469 -0.08 16.41 -1.13
C GLY A 469 -0.16 16.61 0.38
N ARG A 470 -0.54 17.82 0.81
CA ARG A 470 -0.74 18.10 2.23
C ARG A 470 -1.81 17.16 2.80
N GLY A 471 -1.41 16.41 3.83
CA GLY A 471 -2.27 15.47 4.55
C GLY A 471 -2.32 14.05 4.00
N VAL A 472 -1.76 13.79 2.81
CA VAL A 472 -1.82 12.46 2.16
C VAL A 472 -1.13 11.38 3.00
N ALA A 473 0.08 11.64 3.51
CA ALA A 473 0.77 10.69 4.38
C ALA A 473 0.00 10.39 5.69
N ALA A 474 -0.61 11.40 6.29
CA ALA A 474 -1.38 11.26 7.53
C ALA A 474 -2.70 10.52 7.29
N TRP A 475 -3.37 10.81 6.18
CA TRP A 475 -4.55 10.08 5.72
C TRP A 475 -4.21 8.61 5.49
N ALA A 476 -3.19 8.31 4.68
CA ALA A 476 -2.83 6.96 4.33
C ALA A 476 -2.51 6.13 5.59
N ALA A 477 -1.71 6.67 6.53
CA ALA A 477 -1.46 6.01 7.81
C ALA A 477 -2.72 5.84 8.67
N SER A 478 -3.67 6.79 8.62
CA SER A 478 -4.95 6.69 9.32
C SER A 478 -5.86 5.62 8.70
N TYR A 479 -5.94 5.55 7.37
CA TYR A 479 -6.72 4.56 6.63
C TYR A 479 -6.23 3.15 6.95
N HIS A 480 -4.93 2.88 6.83
CA HIS A 480 -4.38 1.54 7.05
C HIS A 480 -4.51 1.08 8.51
N ARG A 481 -4.46 1.99 9.49
CA ARG A 481 -4.81 1.67 10.88
C ARG A 481 -6.26 1.20 11.03
N ARG A 482 -7.21 1.86 10.34
CA ARG A 482 -8.62 1.44 10.35
C ARG A 482 -8.81 0.11 9.63
N LEU A 483 -8.15 -0.07 8.49
CA LEU A 483 -8.17 -1.30 7.72
C LEU A 483 -7.74 -2.50 8.58
N LEU A 484 -6.58 -2.43 9.22
CA LEU A 484 -6.09 -3.52 10.07
C LEU A 484 -6.92 -3.71 11.34
N LYS A 485 -7.47 -2.63 11.91
CA LYS A 485 -8.43 -2.76 13.01
C LYS A 485 -9.69 -3.53 12.59
N ALA A 486 -10.15 -3.35 11.36
CA ALA A 486 -11.28 -4.10 10.80
C ALA A 486 -10.91 -5.53 10.38
N GLN A 487 -9.62 -5.84 10.26
CA GLN A 487 -9.08 -7.12 9.83
C GLN A 487 -8.08 -7.65 10.86
N PRO A 488 -8.52 -8.04 12.07
CA PRO A 488 -7.61 -8.38 13.18
C PRO A 488 -6.72 -9.60 12.92
N ALA A 489 -7.06 -10.44 11.95
CA ALA A 489 -6.24 -11.58 11.52
C ALA A 489 -5.10 -11.19 10.57
N ALA A 490 -5.03 -9.92 10.11
CA ALA A 490 -3.98 -9.45 9.23
C ALA A 490 -2.76 -8.95 10.01
N ASP A 491 -1.57 -9.36 9.57
CA ASP A 491 -0.28 -9.00 10.18
C ASP A 491 0.39 -7.79 9.51
N GLY A 492 -0.23 -7.28 8.45
CA GLY A 492 0.31 -6.18 7.68
C GLY A 492 -0.41 -5.93 6.37
N VAL A 493 0.25 -5.16 5.51
CA VAL A 493 -0.31 -4.68 4.24
C VAL A 493 0.66 -4.99 3.12
N PHE A 494 0.15 -5.59 2.06
CA PHE A 494 0.82 -5.63 0.78
C PHE A 494 0.45 -4.37 -0.01
N MET A 495 1.43 -3.51 -0.27
CA MET A 495 1.25 -2.27 -1.00
C MET A 495 1.68 -2.43 -2.45
N ASP A 496 0.70 -2.48 -3.34
CA ASP A 496 0.94 -2.68 -4.76
C ASP A 496 1.43 -1.39 -5.45
N ASN A 497 1.98 -1.51 -6.66
CA ASN A 497 2.46 -0.41 -7.50
C ASN A 497 3.37 0.60 -6.78
N SER A 498 4.28 0.10 -5.95
CA SER A 498 5.16 0.88 -5.09
C SER A 498 6.58 1.04 -5.65
N ALA A 499 6.71 1.08 -6.99
CA ALA A 499 7.99 1.21 -7.70
C ALA A 499 8.78 2.50 -7.39
N GLY A 500 8.17 3.48 -6.71
CA GLY A 500 8.80 4.77 -6.40
C GLY A 500 8.92 5.71 -7.60
N LYS A 501 8.54 5.27 -8.80
CA LYS A 501 8.50 6.07 -10.03
C LYS A 501 7.13 6.70 -10.22
N ALA A 502 7.10 7.99 -10.59
CA ALA A 502 5.85 8.69 -10.89
C ALA A 502 5.19 8.06 -12.14
N PRO A 503 3.94 7.58 -12.06
CA PRO A 503 3.24 6.97 -13.19
C PRO A 503 2.62 8.07 -14.08
N THR A 504 3.43 9.02 -14.53
CA THR A 504 2.98 10.25 -15.21
C THR A 504 3.59 10.44 -16.59
N ALA A 505 4.32 9.44 -17.12
CA ALA A 505 5.01 9.38 -18.42
C ALA A 505 4.88 10.63 -19.33
N GLY A 506 5.69 11.67 -19.08
CA GLY A 506 5.77 12.86 -19.95
C GLY A 506 4.51 13.74 -20.02
N VAL A 507 3.51 13.48 -19.17
CA VAL A 507 2.30 14.30 -19.06
C VAL A 507 2.66 15.68 -18.51
N GLY A 508 2.14 16.73 -19.14
CA GLY A 508 2.24 18.09 -18.61
C GLY A 508 1.33 18.23 -17.40
N LEU A 509 1.90 18.38 -16.21
CA LEU A 509 1.16 18.45 -14.95
C LEU A 509 1.25 19.84 -14.31
N VAL A 510 0.24 20.19 -13.52
CA VAL A 510 0.21 21.41 -12.71
C VAL A 510 1.15 21.27 -11.51
N GLU A 511 1.12 20.13 -10.82
CA GLU A 511 1.99 19.83 -9.69
C GLU A 511 3.31 19.18 -10.15
N SER A 512 4.39 19.43 -9.41
CA SER A 512 5.69 18.85 -9.70
C SER A 512 5.76 17.37 -9.28
N THR A 513 6.46 16.57 -10.09
CA THR A 513 6.80 15.17 -9.79
C THR A 513 8.27 15.00 -9.40
N ALA A 514 9.05 16.08 -9.29
CA ALA A 514 10.50 16.03 -9.07
C ALA A 514 10.89 15.29 -7.78
N SER A 515 10.05 15.36 -6.76
CA SER A 515 10.25 14.69 -5.46
C SER A 515 9.43 13.41 -5.27
N TYR A 516 8.73 12.92 -6.31
CA TYR A 516 7.75 11.83 -6.18
C TYR A 516 8.30 10.60 -5.44
N SER A 517 9.47 10.10 -5.81
CA SER A 517 10.10 8.94 -5.15
C SER A 517 10.30 9.17 -3.64
N ALA A 518 10.76 10.36 -3.25
CA ALA A 518 10.98 10.70 -1.85
C ALA A 518 9.66 10.86 -1.08
N ASP A 519 8.68 11.54 -1.67
CA ASP A 519 7.38 11.77 -1.04
C ASP A 519 6.58 10.48 -0.92
N TYR A 520 6.57 9.64 -1.95
CA TYR A 520 5.91 8.34 -1.92
C TYR A 520 6.52 7.42 -0.87
N ALA A 521 7.86 7.36 -0.80
CA ALA A 521 8.56 6.67 0.27
C ALA A 521 8.18 7.22 1.67
N ALA A 522 8.05 8.54 1.82
CA ALA A 522 7.62 9.15 3.08
C ALA A 522 6.19 8.73 3.47
N VAL A 523 5.28 8.61 2.51
CA VAL A 523 3.93 8.08 2.73
C VAL A 523 3.98 6.63 3.21
N LEU A 524 4.73 5.75 2.54
CA LEU A 524 4.88 4.36 2.98
C LEU A 524 5.56 4.23 4.34
N GLY A 525 6.56 5.07 4.63
CA GLY A 525 7.18 5.14 5.94
C GLY A 525 6.20 5.58 7.04
N ALA A 526 5.28 6.51 6.72
CA ALA A 526 4.22 6.92 7.64
C ALA A 526 3.21 5.79 7.89
N ILE A 527 2.83 5.03 6.84
CA ILE A 527 1.99 3.84 6.98
C ILE A 527 2.68 2.81 7.87
N ASN A 528 3.90 2.39 7.51
CA ASN A 528 4.64 1.33 8.20
C ASN A 528 4.87 1.65 9.68
N ARG A 529 5.17 2.92 10.03
CA ARG A 529 5.22 3.36 11.44
C ARG A 529 3.85 3.41 12.11
N GLY A 530 2.82 3.82 11.37
CA GLY A 530 1.46 3.98 11.89
C GLY A 530 0.76 2.66 12.20
N ILE A 531 1.15 1.57 11.54
CA ILE A 531 0.53 0.25 11.72
C ILE A 531 1.35 -0.69 12.62
N ALA A 532 2.52 -0.28 13.11
CA ALA A 532 3.35 -1.11 13.98
C ALA A 532 2.55 -1.69 15.17
N PRO A 533 2.75 -2.98 15.53
CA PRO A 533 3.81 -3.89 15.05
C PRO A 533 3.54 -4.55 13.70
N ALA A 534 2.37 -4.34 13.08
CA ALA A 534 2.13 -4.76 11.71
C ALA A 534 3.08 -4.05 10.74
N TRP A 535 3.20 -4.56 9.52
CA TRP A 535 4.25 -4.12 8.61
C TRP A 535 3.82 -4.08 7.15
N VAL A 536 4.63 -3.43 6.31
CA VAL A 536 4.38 -3.28 4.87
C VAL A 536 5.34 -4.14 4.06
N VAL A 537 4.79 -4.86 3.08
CA VAL A 537 5.51 -5.36 1.89
C VAL A 537 5.13 -4.52 0.69
N ALA A 538 6.09 -3.94 -0.01
CA ALA A 538 5.84 -3.08 -1.17
C ALA A 538 6.19 -3.77 -2.50
N ASN A 539 5.31 -3.69 -3.51
CA ASN A 539 5.63 -4.12 -4.87
C ASN A 539 6.51 -3.09 -5.56
N THR A 540 7.81 -3.37 -5.67
CA THR A 540 8.82 -2.45 -6.21
C THR A 540 9.16 -2.71 -7.67
N SER A 541 8.44 -3.63 -8.32
CA SER A 541 8.67 -4.04 -9.70
C SER A 541 8.75 -2.89 -10.68
N GLY A 542 9.74 -2.96 -11.57
CA GLY A 542 10.00 -1.95 -12.59
C GLY A 542 10.52 -0.61 -12.06
N GLY A 543 10.73 -0.48 -10.74
CA GLY A 543 11.21 0.75 -10.11
C GLY A 543 12.72 0.97 -10.20
N GLY A 544 13.51 -0.09 -10.35
CA GLY A 544 14.97 0.01 -10.41
C GLY A 544 15.53 0.84 -9.24
N ALA A 545 16.28 1.90 -9.54
CA ALA A 545 16.84 2.81 -8.54
C ALA A 545 15.80 3.70 -7.83
N ASP A 546 14.68 4.01 -8.47
CA ASP A 546 13.65 4.89 -7.91
C ASP A 546 12.96 4.26 -6.69
N ALA A 547 12.94 2.93 -6.64
CA ALA A 547 12.38 2.14 -5.55
C ALA A 547 13.27 2.12 -4.29
N ASP A 548 14.54 2.52 -4.35
CA ASP A 548 15.45 2.43 -3.20
C ASP A 548 14.94 3.18 -1.97
N ARG A 549 14.30 4.33 -2.20
CA ARG A 549 13.72 5.11 -1.10
C ARG A 549 12.54 4.39 -0.47
N VAL A 550 11.73 3.70 -1.27
CA VAL A 550 10.62 2.87 -0.79
C VAL A 550 11.15 1.70 0.04
N VAL A 551 12.13 0.97 -0.48
CA VAL A 551 12.76 -0.20 0.17
C VAL A 551 13.23 0.14 1.59
N ARG A 552 13.83 1.33 1.78
CA ARG A 552 14.31 1.80 3.10
C ARG A 552 13.20 2.09 4.11
N GLN A 553 11.94 2.19 3.69
CA GLN A 553 10.82 2.59 4.55
C GLN A 553 9.91 1.43 4.95
N VAL A 554 10.05 0.27 4.30
CA VAL A 554 9.19 -0.90 4.48
C VAL A 554 9.97 -2.09 5.03
N ARG A 555 9.26 -3.14 5.45
CA ARG A 555 9.88 -4.34 6.05
C ARG A 555 10.15 -5.44 5.02
N GLY A 556 9.44 -5.42 3.90
CA GLY A 556 9.80 -6.25 2.76
C GLY A 556 9.35 -5.64 1.44
N THR A 557 9.79 -6.26 0.36
CA THR A 557 9.41 -5.91 -0.99
C THR A 557 9.10 -7.17 -1.80
N ILE A 558 8.35 -7.01 -2.87
CA ILE A 558 8.24 -8.01 -3.94
C ILE A 558 8.82 -7.42 -5.21
N GLU A 559 9.56 -8.23 -5.95
CA GLU A 559 9.88 -8.01 -7.35
C GLU A 559 9.07 -9.03 -8.15
N GLU A 560 7.83 -8.64 -8.44
CA GLU A 560 6.88 -9.32 -9.32
C GLU A 560 7.50 -9.57 -10.71
N PHE A 561 7.40 -10.81 -11.19
CA PHE A 561 7.98 -11.27 -12.46
C PHE A 561 9.49 -11.08 -12.60
N ALA A 562 10.23 -11.03 -11.50
CA ALA A 562 11.69 -10.87 -11.53
C ALA A 562 12.39 -12.06 -12.20
N LEU A 563 11.91 -13.29 -11.96
CA LEU A 563 12.56 -14.51 -12.44
C LEU A 563 11.84 -15.04 -13.69
N ARG A 564 12.48 -14.91 -14.86
CA ARG A 564 11.90 -15.34 -16.15
C ARG A 564 12.80 -16.38 -16.81
N PRO A 565 12.81 -17.62 -16.32
CA PRO A 565 13.88 -18.58 -16.62
C PRO A 565 14.04 -18.90 -18.10
N LEU A 566 12.95 -18.90 -18.88
CA LEU A 566 12.96 -19.20 -20.32
C LEU A 566 12.95 -17.95 -21.22
N ALA A 567 13.06 -16.75 -20.63
CA ALA A 567 13.06 -15.48 -21.37
C ALA A 567 14.25 -14.58 -21.06
N HIS A 568 14.85 -14.69 -19.87
CA HIS A 568 16.04 -13.91 -19.51
C HIS A 568 17.29 -14.46 -20.21
N ASN A 569 18.01 -13.57 -20.87
CA ASN A 569 19.38 -13.84 -21.29
C ASN A 569 20.39 -13.61 -20.16
N TRP A 570 21.66 -13.96 -20.39
CA TRP A 570 22.70 -13.86 -19.35
C TRP A 570 22.92 -12.42 -18.85
N SER A 571 22.72 -11.40 -19.70
CA SER A 571 22.81 -9.99 -19.28
C SER A 571 21.65 -9.61 -18.35
N GLN A 572 20.44 -10.04 -18.67
CA GLN A 572 19.26 -9.81 -17.82
C GLN A 572 19.33 -10.61 -16.51
N PHE A 573 20.01 -11.76 -16.51
CA PHE A 573 20.36 -12.49 -15.29
C PHE A 573 21.25 -11.64 -14.37
N HIS A 574 22.31 -11.02 -14.90
CA HIS A 574 23.15 -10.11 -14.12
C HIS A 574 22.35 -8.90 -13.60
N ASP A 575 21.52 -8.27 -14.43
CA ASP A 575 20.66 -7.15 -14.00
C ASP A 575 19.75 -7.56 -12.82
N THR A 576 19.21 -8.78 -12.87
CA THR A 576 18.36 -9.34 -11.81
C THR A 576 19.18 -9.65 -10.55
N ALA A 577 20.40 -10.21 -10.70
CA ALA A 577 21.30 -10.48 -9.58
C ALA A 577 21.71 -9.18 -8.85
N ASP A 578 22.05 -8.14 -9.60
CA ASP A 578 22.37 -6.81 -9.07
C ASP A 578 21.18 -6.16 -8.38
N LEU A 579 19.97 -6.32 -8.95
CA LEU A 579 18.73 -5.88 -8.31
C LEU A 579 18.53 -6.56 -6.96
N VAL A 580 18.65 -7.89 -6.89
CA VAL A 580 18.49 -8.66 -5.64
C VAL A 580 19.50 -8.22 -4.59
N ALA A 581 20.79 -8.17 -4.96
CA ALA A 581 21.86 -7.74 -4.06
C ALA A 581 21.62 -6.31 -3.53
N ARG A 582 21.23 -5.39 -4.43
CA ARG A 582 20.88 -4.02 -4.08
C ARG A 582 19.71 -3.98 -3.09
N ARG A 583 18.61 -4.68 -3.33
CA ARG A 583 17.43 -4.69 -2.44
C ARG A 583 17.78 -5.18 -1.04
N LEU A 584 18.51 -6.29 -0.94
CA LEU A 584 18.94 -6.84 0.34
C LEU A 584 19.88 -5.89 1.10
N SER A 585 20.73 -5.13 0.40
CA SER A 585 21.66 -4.17 1.02
C SER A 585 20.99 -2.91 1.61
N LEU A 586 19.78 -2.57 1.17
CA LEU A 586 19.15 -1.27 1.49
C LEU A 586 18.36 -1.26 2.81
N THR A 587 18.14 -2.41 3.43
CA THR A 587 17.26 -2.57 4.60
C THR A 587 18.07 -2.81 5.89
N HIS A 588 17.80 -2.03 6.94
CA HIS A 588 18.47 -2.17 8.24
C HIS A 588 17.48 -2.05 9.43
N PRO A 589 17.27 -3.12 10.24
CA PRO A 589 17.78 -4.49 10.00
C PRO A 589 17.23 -5.07 8.68
N GLY A 590 17.88 -6.11 8.17
CA GLY A 590 17.53 -6.73 6.89
C GLY A 590 16.03 -6.99 6.76
N GLY A 591 15.45 -6.51 5.67
CA GLY A 591 14.08 -6.71 5.27
C GLY A 591 13.93 -7.95 4.40
N TYR A 592 12.70 -8.29 4.06
CA TYR A 592 12.38 -9.45 3.23
C TYR A 592 12.25 -9.09 1.74
N LEU A 593 12.59 -10.01 0.85
CA LEU A 593 12.43 -9.85 -0.59
C LEU A 593 11.71 -11.07 -1.18
N ILE A 594 10.54 -10.86 -1.75
CA ILE A 594 9.81 -11.89 -2.49
C ILE A 594 10.23 -11.80 -3.95
N LEU A 595 10.68 -12.92 -4.52
CA LEU A 595 11.02 -13.06 -5.92
C LEU A 595 9.93 -13.89 -6.61
N ASP A 596 9.13 -13.24 -7.43
CA ASP A 596 8.07 -13.90 -8.19
C ASP A 596 8.58 -14.33 -9.57
N THR A 597 8.09 -15.47 -10.04
CA THR A 597 8.48 -16.05 -11.33
C THR A 597 7.44 -15.75 -12.40
N LEU A 598 7.85 -15.66 -13.67
CA LEU A 598 6.97 -15.54 -14.83
C LEU A 598 7.31 -16.60 -15.89
N SER A 599 6.31 -17.36 -16.35
CA SER A 599 6.50 -18.57 -17.15
C SER A 599 6.80 -18.31 -18.63
N ASN A 600 6.99 -17.04 -19.01
CA ASN A 600 7.20 -16.62 -20.40
C ASN A 600 8.27 -17.47 -21.11
N GLY A 601 7.90 -18.03 -22.27
CA GLY A 601 8.71 -18.98 -23.03
C GLY A 601 8.45 -20.46 -22.68
N GLY A 602 7.62 -20.75 -21.68
CA GLY A 602 7.24 -22.09 -21.22
C GLY A 602 5.82 -22.14 -20.67
N SER A 603 5.62 -22.87 -19.56
CA SER A 603 4.32 -22.99 -18.88
C SER A 603 4.50 -23.20 -17.37
N PRO A 604 3.60 -22.70 -16.50
CA PRO A 604 3.67 -22.91 -15.04
C PRO A 604 3.74 -24.38 -14.59
N THR A 605 3.24 -25.30 -15.43
CA THR A 605 3.18 -26.74 -15.15
C THR A 605 4.27 -27.56 -15.84
N ASP A 606 5.07 -26.95 -16.72
CA ASP A 606 6.14 -27.64 -17.43
C ASP A 606 7.32 -27.94 -16.47
N PRO A 607 7.76 -29.21 -16.33
CA PRO A 607 8.87 -29.58 -15.45
C PRO A 607 10.16 -28.79 -15.70
N ARG A 608 10.49 -28.51 -16.97
CA ARG A 608 11.66 -27.72 -17.33
C ARG A 608 11.54 -26.30 -16.79
N THR A 609 10.41 -25.65 -17.03
CA THR A 609 10.11 -24.30 -16.54
C THR A 609 10.18 -24.22 -15.01
N ARG A 610 9.63 -25.22 -14.31
CA ARG A 610 9.65 -25.32 -12.84
C ARG A 610 11.06 -25.45 -12.26
N ILE A 611 11.87 -26.39 -12.76
CA ILE A 611 13.25 -26.57 -12.28
C ILE A 611 14.12 -25.37 -12.65
N ALA A 612 13.95 -24.79 -13.84
CA ALA A 612 14.70 -23.61 -14.23
C ALA A 612 14.37 -22.39 -13.34
N ALA A 613 13.09 -22.20 -12.97
CA ALA A 613 12.68 -21.15 -12.03
C ALA A 613 13.32 -21.35 -10.64
N LEU A 614 13.29 -22.58 -10.12
CA LEU A 614 13.85 -22.89 -8.81
C LEU A 614 15.38 -22.76 -8.79
N ALA A 615 16.08 -23.21 -9.85
CA ALA A 615 17.52 -23.05 -9.99
C ALA A 615 17.92 -21.56 -10.06
N TYR A 616 17.19 -20.77 -10.85
CA TYR A 616 17.40 -19.31 -10.94
C TYR A 616 17.22 -18.66 -9.56
N TYR A 617 16.14 -18.98 -8.84
CA TYR A 617 15.94 -18.50 -7.46
C TYR A 617 17.14 -18.86 -6.57
N TYR A 618 17.57 -20.12 -6.54
CA TYR A 618 18.68 -20.54 -5.68
C TYR A 618 20.01 -19.83 -6.01
N LEU A 619 20.30 -19.53 -7.28
CA LEU A 619 21.49 -18.73 -7.58
C LEU A 619 21.50 -17.38 -6.86
N LEU A 620 20.33 -16.74 -6.69
CA LEU A 620 20.21 -15.38 -6.15
C LEU A 620 19.76 -15.32 -4.68
N ALA A 621 19.21 -16.41 -4.14
CA ALA A 621 18.50 -16.41 -2.87
C ALA A 621 19.41 -16.14 -1.66
N ASP A 622 18.84 -15.44 -0.68
CA ASP A 622 19.28 -15.49 0.71
C ASP A 622 18.19 -16.27 1.49
N PRO A 623 18.47 -17.46 2.04
CA PRO A 623 17.45 -18.28 2.69
C PRO A 623 16.86 -17.63 3.96
N ASP A 624 17.51 -16.61 4.52
CA ASP A 624 17.02 -15.89 5.68
C ASP A 624 16.18 -14.65 5.31
N ALA A 625 16.39 -14.08 4.12
CA ALA A 625 15.79 -12.81 3.71
C ALA A 625 14.90 -12.89 2.45
N THR A 626 14.99 -13.94 1.64
CA THR A 626 14.23 -14.05 0.39
C THR A 626 13.13 -15.10 0.45
N PHE A 627 12.04 -14.88 -0.30
CA PHE A 627 10.97 -15.84 -0.54
C PHE A 627 10.89 -16.14 -2.03
N LEU A 628 10.68 -17.40 -2.38
CA LEU A 628 10.20 -17.79 -3.69
C LEU A 628 8.68 -17.63 -3.74
N MET A 629 8.19 -17.06 -4.83
CA MET A 629 6.78 -17.11 -5.23
C MET A 629 6.73 -17.60 -6.67
N THR A 630 5.93 -18.61 -6.95
CA THR A 630 5.87 -19.21 -8.29
C THR A 630 4.61 -18.77 -9.01
N TRP A 631 4.76 -17.99 -10.09
CA TRP A 631 3.66 -17.54 -10.97
C TRP A 631 2.56 -16.77 -10.24
N GLY A 632 2.90 -16.13 -9.12
CA GLY A 632 1.95 -15.48 -8.24
C GLY A 632 1.24 -14.33 -8.96
N GLY A 633 2.01 -13.40 -9.53
CA GLY A 633 1.43 -12.30 -10.32
C GLY A 633 0.83 -12.77 -11.65
N GLU A 634 1.24 -13.93 -12.18
CA GLU A 634 0.85 -14.40 -13.52
C GLU A 634 -0.55 -15.00 -13.48
N GLU A 635 -0.82 -15.81 -12.45
CA GLU A 635 -2.10 -16.49 -12.26
C GLU A 635 -2.62 -16.33 -10.81
N PRO A 636 -2.81 -15.09 -10.30
CA PRO A 636 -3.03 -14.82 -8.87
C PRO A 636 -4.32 -15.44 -8.29
N ALA A 637 -5.25 -15.82 -9.16
CA ALA A 637 -6.54 -16.42 -8.83
C ALA A 637 -6.54 -17.96 -8.93
N SER A 638 -5.43 -18.59 -9.33
CA SER A 638 -5.36 -20.04 -9.53
C SER A 638 -4.98 -20.81 -8.26
N ALA A 639 -5.25 -22.12 -8.24
CA ALA A 639 -5.00 -22.99 -7.10
C ALA A 639 -3.50 -23.09 -6.76
N TRP A 640 -3.12 -23.08 -5.48
CA TRP A 640 -1.70 -23.17 -5.06
C TRP A 640 -1.05 -24.48 -5.47
N SER A 641 -1.82 -25.56 -5.60
CA SER A 641 -1.38 -26.83 -6.18
C SER A 641 -0.85 -26.70 -7.61
N ARG A 642 -1.23 -25.67 -8.37
CA ARG A 642 -0.70 -25.36 -9.70
C ARG A 642 0.68 -24.68 -9.64
N HIS A 643 0.87 -23.86 -8.62
CA HIS A 643 2.08 -23.07 -8.36
C HIS A 643 3.17 -23.90 -7.67
N TRP A 644 2.77 -24.80 -6.77
CA TRP A 644 3.66 -25.66 -6.00
C TRP A 644 4.16 -26.88 -6.80
N PHE A 645 5.38 -27.30 -6.50
CA PHE A 645 5.94 -28.58 -6.94
C PHE A 645 6.99 -29.08 -5.94
N ASP A 646 7.07 -30.40 -5.78
CA ASP A 646 7.72 -31.03 -4.62
C ASP A 646 9.25 -30.80 -4.53
N ALA A 647 9.90 -30.46 -5.66
CA ALA A 647 11.31 -30.06 -5.63
C ALA A 647 11.61 -28.85 -4.73
N ILE A 648 10.62 -27.98 -4.46
CA ILE A 648 10.76 -26.83 -3.54
C ILE A 648 11.07 -27.32 -2.12
N ALA A 649 10.42 -28.40 -1.67
CA ALA A 649 10.60 -28.95 -0.32
C ALA A 649 11.90 -29.75 -0.15
N PHE A 650 12.60 -30.08 -1.23
CA PHE A 650 13.81 -30.90 -1.16
C PHE A 650 14.97 -30.14 -0.49
N ASP A 651 15.55 -30.69 0.57
CA ASP A 651 16.62 -30.04 1.33
C ASP A 651 17.97 -30.03 0.59
N VAL A 652 18.23 -28.93 -0.11
CA VAL A 652 19.52 -28.68 -0.77
C VAL A 652 20.59 -28.20 0.21
N GLY A 653 20.26 -27.92 1.48
CA GLY A 653 21.14 -27.33 2.48
C GLY A 653 21.23 -25.80 2.39
N ARG A 654 22.18 -25.20 3.12
CA ARG A 654 22.47 -23.76 3.06
C ARG A 654 23.44 -23.45 1.91
N PRO A 655 23.35 -22.26 1.28
CA PRO A 655 24.34 -21.84 0.29
C PRO A 655 25.72 -21.70 0.94
N GLN A 656 26.76 -22.19 0.26
CA GLN A 656 28.15 -22.16 0.75
C GLN A 656 28.94 -20.93 0.25
N GLY A 657 28.31 -20.09 -0.57
CA GLY A 657 28.90 -18.87 -1.12
C GLY A 657 27.90 -18.08 -1.95
N THR A 658 28.41 -17.16 -2.75
CA THR A 658 27.67 -16.51 -3.85
C THR A 658 27.68 -17.42 -5.08
N TRP A 659 26.90 -17.07 -6.10
CA TRP A 659 26.99 -17.73 -7.40
C TRP A 659 28.30 -17.34 -8.13
N SER A 660 28.70 -18.15 -9.12
CA SER A 660 29.86 -17.95 -10.00
C SER A 660 29.57 -18.43 -11.43
N GLU A 661 30.42 -18.04 -12.40
CA GLU A 661 30.37 -18.58 -13.76
C GLU A 661 30.99 -19.99 -13.78
N PHE A 662 30.19 -20.97 -14.20
CA PHE A 662 30.59 -22.37 -14.34
C PHE A 662 31.19 -22.66 -15.72
N ALA A 663 30.59 -22.12 -16.78
CA ALA A 663 31.05 -22.29 -18.15
C ALA A 663 30.56 -21.15 -19.06
N THR A 664 31.30 -20.86 -20.12
CA THR A 664 30.92 -19.92 -21.18
C THR A 664 31.49 -20.37 -22.52
N GLY A 665 30.85 -19.97 -23.62
CA GLY A 665 31.32 -20.25 -24.98
C GLY A 665 30.31 -19.79 -26.04
N ALA A 666 30.58 -20.11 -27.31
CA ALA A 666 29.66 -19.82 -28.41
C ALA A 666 28.40 -20.71 -28.33
N ASP A 667 27.22 -20.13 -28.58
CA ASP A 667 25.97 -20.90 -28.65
C ASP A 667 26.00 -21.88 -29.83
N PRO A 668 25.73 -23.19 -29.62
CA PRO A 668 25.81 -24.16 -30.71
C PRO A 668 24.77 -23.98 -31.82
N ALA A 669 23.64 -23.31 -31.54
CA ALA A 669 22.62 -22.98 -32.53
C ALA A 669 22.95 -21.68 -33.30
N ASP A 670 23.69 -20.76 -32.70
CA ASP A 670 24.12 -19.51 -33.32
C ASP A 670 25.48 -19.06 -32.75
N GLY A 671 26.56 -19.34 -33.48
CA GLY A 671 27.92 -19.00 -33.07
C GLY A 671 28.20 -17.49 -32.94
N ALA A 672 27.25 -16.61 -33.33
CA ALA A 672 27.34 -15.17 -33.07
C ALA A 672 26.87 -14.77 -31.65
N LEU A 673 26.24 -15.70 -30.92
CA LEU A 673 25.82 -15.52 -29.53
C LEU A 673 26.75 -16.27 -28.59
N ASN A 674 26.87 -15.80 -27.36
CA ASN A 674 27.59 -16.52 -26.31
C ASN A 674 26.61 -17.05 -25.27
N TYR A 675 26.79 -18.30 -24.86
CA TYR A 675 26.14 -18.88 -23.71
C TYR A 675 26.97 -18.66 -22.45
N HIS A 676 26.27 -18.60 -21.31
CA HIS A 676 26.86 -18.64 -19.99
C HIS A 676 26.08 -19.64 -19.14
N VAL A 677 26.79 -20.41 -18.30
CA VAL A 677 26.22 -21.27 -17.28
C VAL A 677 26.73 -20.78 -15.94
N TYR A 678 25.83 -20.56 -15.01
CA TYR A 678 26.14 -20.11 -13.66
C TYR A 678 25.90 -21.24 -12.68
N GLU A 679 26.66 -21.24 -11.60
CA GLU A 679 26.53 -22.22 -10.52
C GLU A 679 26.48 -21.58 -9.14
N ARG A 680 25.98 -22.35 -8.17
CA ARG A 680 26.13 -22.05 -6.75
C ARG A 680 26.15 -23.35 -5.95
N GLU A 681 27.15 -23.48 -5.08
CA GLU A 681 27.29 -24.61 -4.16
C GLU A 681 26.39 -24.45 -2.94
N TYR A 682 25.74 -25.55 -2.58
CA TYR A 682 24.95 -25.72 -1.37
C TYR A 682 25.48 -26.91 -0.57
N GLY A 683 25.08 -26.98 0.71
CA GLY A 683 25.46 -28.08 1.60
C GLY A 683 25.26 -29.47 0.98
N ASN A 684 24.09 -29.70 0.37
CA ASN A 684 23.70 -31.02 -0.16
C ASN A 684 23.60 -31.07 -1.70
N ALA A 685 23.82 -29.94 -2.40
CA ALA A 685 23.62 -29.88 -3.85
C ALA A 685 24.54 -28.87 -4.55
N LEU A 686 24.72 -29.04 -5.85
CA LEU A 686 25.20 -28.02 -6.78
C LEU A 686 24.02 -27.53 -7.61
N VAL A 687 23.78 -26.22 -7.65
CA VAL A 687 22.72 -25.63 -8.50
C VAL A 687 23.37 -25.00 -9.71
N VAL A 688 22.86 -25.29 -10.92
CA VAL A 688 23.30 -24.67 -12.17
C VAL A 688 22.14 -24.08 -12.95
N TYR A 689 22.35 -22.97 -13.65
CA TYR A 689 21.37 -22.37 -14.56
C TYR A 689 22.05 -21.76 -15.78
N LYS A 690 21.48 -22.03 -16.95
CA LYS A 690 21.90 -21.51 -18.25
C LYS A 690 20.82 -20.56 -18.78
N PRO A 691 20.97 -19.23 -18.63
CA PRO A 691 20.10 -18.26 -19.28
C PRO A 691 20.14 -18.39 -20.82
N LEU A 692 19.32 -17.61 -21.51
CA LEU A 692 19.41 -17.51 -22.96
C LEU A 692 20.76 -16.92 -23.37
N SER A 693 21.38 -17.48 -24.40
CA SER A 693 22.57 -16.90 -25.02
C SER A 693 22.29 -15.50 -25.56
N TYR A 694 23.29 -14.63 -25.56
CA TYR A 694 23.10 -13.24 -25.97
C TYR A 694 24.39 -12.59 -26.46
N ALA A 695 24.24 -11.67 -27.40
CA ALA A 695 25.28 -10.73 -27.79
C ALA A 695 24.67 -9.36 -28.13
N THR A 696 25.39 -8.29 -27.75
CA THR A 696 24.98 -6.91 -28.03
C THR A 696 24.81 -6.70 -29.53
N GLY A 697 23.66 -6.15 -29.93
CA GLY A 697 23.34 -5.92 -31.35
C GLY A 697 22.87 -7.16 -32.13
N LYS A 698 22.85 -8.35 -31.51
CA LYS A 698 22.33 -9.59 -32.11
C LYS A 698 21.03 -10.08 -31.46
N GLY A 699 20.82 -9.77 -30.17
CA GLY A 699 19.63 -10.19 -29.43
C GLY A 699 19.85 -11.49 -28.67
N SER A 700 18.74 -12.12 -28.27
CA SER A 700 18.74 -13.35 -27.46
C SER A 700 18.58 -14.59 -28.33
N GLY A 701 19.21 -15.70 -27.93
CA GLY A 701 19.02 -17.02 -28.53
C GLY A 701 17.68 -17.65 -28.16
N GLY A 702 17.28 -18.69 -28.90
CA GLY A 702 16.06 -19.46 -28.63
C GLY A 702 16.22 -20.47 -27.48
N THR A 703 15.16 -21.24 -27.19
CA THR A 703 15.11 -22.26 -26.13
C THR A 703 15.16 -23.71 -26.66
N GLY A 704 15.43 -23.90 -27.95
CA GLY A 704 15.41 -25.19 -28.63
C GLY A 704 16.60 -26.09 -28.33
N ASP A 705 16.49 -27.37 -28.68
CA ASP A 705 17.49 -28.41 -28.39
C ASP A 705 18.86 -28.13 -29.01
N ALA A 706 18.90 -27.44 -30.15
CA ALA A 706 20.13 -27.03 -30.81
C ALA A 706 21.03 -26.13 -29.93
N THR A 707 20.50 -25.56 -28.86
CA THR A 707 21.27 -24.72 -27.92
C THR A 707 21.95 -25.54 -26.82
N ALA A 708 21.77 -26.87 -26.77
CA ALA A 708 22.26 -27.71 -25.68
C ALA A 708 23.79 -27.72 -25.57
N THR A 709 24.30 -27.64 -24.33
CA THR A 709 25.73 -27.77 -24.00
C THR A 709 25.90 -28.73 -22.84
N THR A 710 26.92 -29.60 -22.89
CA THR A 710 27.21 -30.60 -21.85
C THR A 710 28.47 -30.23 -21.08
N HIS A 711 28.40 -30.30 -19.75
CA HIS A 711 29.46 -29.89 -18.84
C HIS A 711 29.78 -31.00 -17.84
N GLY A 712 31.06 -31.22 -17.55
CA GLY A 712 31.52 -32.17 -16.53
C GLY A 712 31.30 -31.60 -15.12
N LEU A 713 30.89 -32.44 -14.17
CA LEU A 713 30.60 -32.05 -12.79
C LEU A 713 31.80 -32.36 -11.87
N PRO A 714 31.98 -31.61 -10.77
CA PRO A 714 33.09 -31.83 -9.83
C PRO A 714 32.96 -33.11 -8.99
N GLY A 715 31.88 -33.88 -9.17
CA GLY A 715 31.60 -35.09 -8.42
C GLY A 715 30.42 -35.86 -9.03
N THR A 716 29.95 -36.87 -8.31
CA THR A 716 28.76 -37.63 -8.69
C THR A 716 27.53 -37.01 -8.03
N PHE A 717 26.52 -36.69 -8.84
CA PHE A 717 25.29 -36.06 -8.40
C PHE A 717 24.06 -36.78 -8.96
N ARG A 718 22.90 -36.54 -8.36
CA ARG A 718 21.58 -37.00 -8.83
C ARG A 718 20.74 -35.77 -9.18
N PRO A 719 20.28 -35.62 -10.44
CA PRO A 719 19.42 -34.49 -10.81
C PRO A 719 18.07 -34.59 -10.10
N LEU A 720 17.70 -33.53 -9.37
CA LEU A 720 16.38 -33.38 -8.76
C LEU A 720 15.34 -33.06 -9.83
N GLN A 721 14.27 -33.84 -9.87
CA GLN A 721 13.13 -33.66 -10.76
C GLN A 721 12.09 -32.75 -10.11
N SER A 722 11.19 -32.15 -10.90
CA SER A 722 10.17 -31.22 -10.38
C SER A 722 9.22 -31.84 -9.37
N ASP A 723 9.01 -33.15 -9.44
CA ASP A 723 8.21 -33.94 -8.51
C ASP A 723 8.97 -34.35 -7.23
N GLY A 724 10.16 -33.79 -6.99
CA GLY A 724 10.96 -34.06 -5.81
C GLY A 724 11.76 -35.36 -5.85
N THR A 725 11.64 -36.17 -6.91
CA THR A 725 12.41 -37.41 -7.05
C THR A 725 13.83 -37.16 -7.56
N LEU A 726 14.73 -38.10 -7.28
CA LEU A 726 16.13 -38.04 -7.73
C LEU A 726 16.36 -38.93 -8.94
N GLY A 727 17.02 -38.40 -9.96
CA GLY A 727 17.48 -39.14 -11.12
C GLY A 727 18.64 -40.10 -10.84
N ALA A 728 19.13 -40.73 -11.90
CA ALA A 728 20.31 -41.57 -11.85
C ALA A 728 21.58 -40.75 -11.50
N PRO A 729 22.57 -41.35 -10.82
CA PRO A 729 23.87 -40.72 -10.61
C PRO A 729 24.53 -40.31 -11.94
N THR A 730 25.05 -39.10 -12.01
CA THR A 730 25.74 -38.54 -13.17
C THR A 730 26.96 -37.73 -12.75
N GLN A 731 27.93 -37.64 -13.65
CA GLN A 731 29.11 -36.77 -13.55
C GLN A 731 29.12 -35.71 -14.65
N SER A 732 27.99 -35.53 -15.35
CA SER A 732 27.80 -34.49 -16.35
C SER A 732 26.37 -33.95 -16.34
N VAL A 733 26.20 -32.72 -16.81
CA VAL A 733 24.89 -32.08 -16.98
C VAL A 733 24.79 -31.49 -18.39
N THR A 734 23.65 -31.69 -19.05
CA THR A 734 23.34 -31.08 -20.35
C THR A 734 22.23 -30.06 -20.17
N LEU A 735 22.46 -28.83 -20.62
CA LEU A 735 21.50 -27.71 -20.48
C LEU A 735 21.29 -27.02 -21.83
N ARG A 736 20.03 -26.85 -22.22
CA ARG A 736 19.56 -25.91 -23.25
C ARG A 736 19.49 -24.50 -22.67
N ASN A 737 19.39 -23.50 -23.54
CA ASN A 737 19.09 -22.13 -23.12
C ASN A 737 17.79 -22.08 -22.31
N GLY A 738 17.81 -21.40 -21.17
CA GLY A 738 16.68 -21.29 -20.25
C GLY A 738 16.43 -22.55 -19.41
N GLU A 739 17.43 -23.43 -19.25
CA GLU A 739 17.36 -24.58 -18.35
C GLU A 739 18.22 -24.40 -17.10
N GLY A 740 17.78 -24.98 -16.00
CA GLY A 740 18.60 -25.16 -14.81
C GLY A 740 18.54 -26.61 -14.33
N ALA A 741 19.44 -26.95 -13.42
CA ALA A 741 19.45 -28.23 -12.73
C ALA A 741 19.83 -28.03 -11.27
N ILE A 742 19.23 -28.84 -10.40
CA ILE A 742 19.61 -28.97 -9.00
C ILE A 742 20.19 -30.37 -8.86
N LEU A 743 21.49 -30.44 -8.60
CA LEU A 743 22.29 -31.66 -8.63
C LEU A 743 22.61 -32.05 -7.19
N VAL A 744 21.87 -33.01 -6.65
CA VAL A 744 22.00 -33.45 -5.25
C VAL A 744 23.18 -34.40 -5.12
N ARG A 745 24.04 -34.24 -4.10
CA ARG A 745 25.22 -35.10 -3.90
C ARG A 745 24.78 -36.57 -3.72
N ALA A 746 25.44 -37.48 -4.45
CA ALA A 746 25.01 -38.88 -4.58
C ALA A 746 25.45 -39.80 -3.44
#